data_AF-A0A9X3P9Z6-F1
#
_entry.id   AF-A0A9X3P9Z6-F1
#
_cell.length_a   1.000
_cell.length_b   1.000
_cell.length_c   1.000
_cell.angle_alpha   90.00
_cell.angle_beta   90.00
_cell.angle_gamma   90.00
#
_symmetry.space_group_name_H-M   'P 1'
#
loop_
_entity.id
_entity.type
_entity.pdbx_description
1 polymer ?
#
loop_
_entity_poly.entity_id
_entity_poly.type
_entity_poly.pdbx_seq_one_letter_code
_entity_poly.pdbx_strand_id
1 'polypeptide(L)'
;MSDTTGTTSDRMIDEASDSEEIPEAKKRRRAGTGLASMLMPELQQMAQSLGITGVGRMRKSELIAAIQERQDAGSQPGGASAEKEAPPVPDSDQTPIAEAPSTTVDAAPAENGSESAEAKGGTAARRATRPAGPPQPRRREERQTEAVEPEGQSSVAVIESDEDRPQRRRRSRESGRESREGGRENGRRDERPERVERSERSERAEQSEARTETRERRNEDDGYDDRGPRDGEGDNRRRKRRDRSDRRQRGGRDEAPERGTAGGSVQNDEQLVPVAGILDILDNYAFIRTTGYLAGPDDVYVSMSQVRKYRLRRGDAITGAVKPSRGGGEEPNGQGGKQQQRREKYNPLVRLDTVNGMSPDDAKKRDEFYKLTPLYPQERLRLETEPNAITTRVIDLVAPIGKGQRALIVSPPKAGKTMVLQAIANAITTNNPECHLMVVLADERPEEVTDMQRSVKGEVIASTFDRPPSDHTTVAELAIERAKRLVELGHDVVVLLDSITRLGRAYNNSSPASGRILSGGIDSTALYPPKRFLGAARNIEHGGSLTIIGTALVETGSMGDTVIFEEFKGTGNAELKLDRKIAEKRTWPAIDVHQSSTRKDELMMSPEEQAVMLKLRRVLSSLDPQQAIDLLIDRLKKTQTNAEFLMQIVKNTPGE
;
A
#
# COMPACT_ATOMS: atom_id res chain seq x y z
N MET A 1 28.35 31.73 -41.44
CA MET A 1 29.81 31.62 -41.26
C MET A 1 30.05 30.61 -40.17
N SER A 2 30.52 29.38 -40.39
CA SER A 2 30.79 28.61 -41.62
C SER A 2 30.62 27.11 -41.22
N ASP A 3 30.11 26.20 -42.04
CA ASP A 3 30.76 25.55 -43.21
C ASP A 3 32.16 24.96 -42.88
N THR A 4 32.47 23.68 -43.14
CA THR A 4 31.69 22.60 -43.81
C THR A 4 32.13 21.17 -43.39
N THR A 5 31.61 20.15 -44.08
CA THR A 5 31.72 18.68 -43.88
C THR A 5 33.01 18.01 -44.40
N GLY A 6 33.25 16.75 -44.00
CA GLY A 6 34.03 15.75 -44.78
C GLY A 6 35.34 15.23 -44.13
N THR A 7 35.91 14.07 -44.49
CA THR A 7 35.47 12.99 -45.43
C THR A 7 36.21 11.65 -45.11
N THR A 8 35.57 10.53 -45.48
CA THR A 8 35.89 9.08 -45.38
C THR A 8 37.34 8.54 -45.38
N SER A 9 37.54 7.43 -44.66
CA SER A 9 38.18 6.16 -45.14
C SER A 9 37.91 5.09 -44.07
N ASP A 10 37.18 3.99 -44.28
CA ASP A 10 37.17 2.94 -45.33
C ASP A 10 38.34 1.93 -45.25
N ARG A 11 37.96 0.65 -45.05
CA ARG A 11 38.77 -0.57 -45.12
C ARG A 11 37.84 -1.79 -45.05
N MET A 12 37.59 -2.43 -46.19
CA MET A 12 36.97 -3.75 -46.31
C MET A 12 38.05 -4.87 -46.41
N ILE A 13 37.59 -6.11 -46.64
CA ILE A 13 38.34 -7.33 -47.02
C ILE A 13 39.01 -8.04 -45.81
N ASP A 14 38.84 -9.35 -45.58
CA ASP A 14 38.20 -10.40 -46.40
C ASP A 14 37.28 -11.36 -45.62
N GLU A 15 36.51 -12.17 -46.35
CA GLU A 15 35.69 -13.27 -45.84
C GLU A 15 36.48 -14.59 -45.72
N ALA A 16 36.03 -15.49 -44.83
CA ALA A 16 36.38 -16.90 -44.86
C ALA A 16 35.15 -17.73 -44.45
N SER A 17 34.58 -18.47 -45.40
CA SER A 17 33.38 -19.28 -45.19
C SER A 17 33.74 -20.72 -44.81
N ASP A 18 33.21 -21.21 -43.69
CA ASP A 18 33.11 -22.64 -43.40
C ASP A 18 31.63 -23.01 -43.19
N SER A 19 31.23 -24.18 -43.69
CA SER A 19 29.81 -24.57 -43.78
C SER A 19 29.54 -25.88 -43.04
N GLU A 20 28.83 -25.79 -41.91
CA GLU A 20 28.28 -26.96 -41.19
C GLU A 20 26.75 -26.90 -41.08
N GLU A 21 26.14 -28.09 -40.91
CA GLU A 21 24.72 -28.33 -41.17
C GLU A 21 23.80 -27.91 -40.02
N ILE A 22 22.63 -27.35 -40.34
CA ILE A 22 21.60 -27.00 -39.35
C ILE A 22 20.76 -28.26 -39.00
N PRO A 23 20.77 -28.75 -37.75
CA PRO A 23 20.05 -29.98 -37.39
C PRO A 23 18.53 -29.79 -37.33
N GLU A 24 17.80 -30.76 -37.90
CA GLU A 24 16.34 -30.71 -38.09
C GLU A 24 15.55 -30.64 -36.76
N ALA A 25 14.52 -29.78 -36.73
CA ALA A 25 13.76 -29.47 -35.52
C ALA A 25 12.85 -30.64 -35.07
N LYS A 26 13.29 -31.39 -34.06
CA LYS A 26 12.52 -32.49 -33.44
C LYS A 26 11.15 -32.04 -32.94
N LYS A 27 10.09 -32.54 -33.60
CA LYS A 27 8.67 -32.32 -33.26
C LYS A 27 8.37 -32.58 -31.77
N ARG A 28 8.20 -31.52 -30.97
CA ARG A 28 7.61 -31.63 -29.62
C ARG A 28 6.13 -32.02 -29.75
N ARG A 29 5.69 -32.98 -28.94
CA ARG A 29 4.29 -33.46 -28.90
C ARG A 29 3.36 -32.33 -28.45
N ARG A 30 2.21 -32.17 -29.12
CA ARG A 30 1.15 -31.24 -28.70
C ARG A 30 0.61 -31.62 -27.32
N ALA A 31 0.35 -30.62 -26.48
CA ALA A 31 -0.37 -30.79 -25.22
C ALA A 31 -1.34 -29.60 -25.03
N GLY A 32 -2.64 -29.88 -24.88
CA GLY A 32 -3.58 -28.96 -24.24
C GLY A 32 -4.10 -27.74 -25.03
N THR A 33 -4.23 -27.79 -26.35
CA THR A 33 -4.94 -26.74 -27.12
C THR A 33 -6.28 -27.27 -27.66
N GLY A 34 -7.40 -26.71 -27.19
CA GLY A 34 -8.75 -27.03 -27.66
C GLY A 34 -9.74 -25.93 -27.29
N LEU A 35 -10.95 -25.94 -27.87
CA LEU A 35 -11.93 -24.85 -27.76
C LEU A 35 -12.25 -24.44 -26.31
N ALA A 36 -12.13 -25.36 -25.35
CA ALA A 36 -12.28 -25.09 -23.92
C ALA A 36 -11.30 -24.03 -23.36
N SER A 37 -10.10 -23.87 -23.92
CA SER A 37 -9.09 -22.92 -23.43
C SER A 37 -9.16 -21.52 -24.06
N MET A 38 -9.92 -21.33 -25.14
CA MET A 38 -10.09 -20.03 -25.80
C MET A 38 -10.94 -19.06 -24.96
N LEU A 39 -10.80 -17.75 -25.21
CA LEU A 39 -11.62 -16.70 -24.59
C LEU A 39 -13.00 -16.59 -25.27
N MET A 40 -13.97 -16.00 -24.56
CA MET A 40 -15.34 -15.83 -25.10
C MET A 40 -15.40 -15.05 -26.43
N PRO A 41 -14.67 -13.94 -26.63
CA PRO A 41 -14.67 -13.23 -27.92
C PRO A 41 -14.10 -14.07 -29.07
N GLU A 42 -13.03 -14.83 -28.82
CA GLU A 42 -12.39 -15.72 -29.80
C GLU A 42 -13.36 -16.82 -30.26
N LEU A 43 -14.10 -17.42 -29.32
CA LEU A 43 -15.13 -18.42 -29.62
C LEU A 43 -16.32 -17.80 -30.38
N GLN A 44 -16.75 -16.59 -30.02
CA GLN A 44 -17.82 -15.89 -30.75
C GLN A 44 -17.39 -15.53 -32.18
N GLN A 45 -16.15 -15.10 -32.39
CA GLN A 45 -15.59 -14.80 -33.71
C GLN A 45 -15.41 -16.07 -34.56
N MET A 46 -14.91 -17.16 -33.97
CA MET A 46 -14.81 -18.46 -34.63
C MET A 46 -16.19 -18.99 -35.02
N ALA A 47 -17.18 -18.92 -34.13
CA ALA A 47 -18.55 -19.32 -34.42
C ALA A 47 -19.18 -18.49 -35.55
N GLN A 48 -18.95 -17.17 -35.60
CA GLN A 48 -19.38 -16.33 -36.73
C GLN A 48 -18.72 -16.74 -38.05
N SER A 49 -17.42 -17.05 -38.04
CA SER A 49 -16.70 -17.52 -39.25
C SER A 49 -17.23 -18.85 -39.79
N LEU A 50 -17.88 -19.66 -38.93
CA LEU A 50 -18.53 -20.93 -39.26
C LEU A 50 -20.03 -20.79 -39.59
N GLY A 51 -20.52 -19.54 -39.71
CA GLY A 51 -21.91 -19.23 -40.07
C GLY A 51 -22.93 -19.50 -38.96
N ILE A 52 -22.49 -19.58 -37.69
CA ILE A 52 -23.38 -19.81 -36.54
C ILE A 52 -24.00 -18.48 -36.13
N THR A 53 -25.34 -18.40 -36.15
CA THR A 53 -26.09 -17.21 -35.75
C THR A 53 -26.41 -17.22 -34.24
N GLY A 54 -26.68 -16.04 -33.66
CA GLY A 54 -27.08 -15.93 -32.25
C GLY A 54 -25.95 -15.98 -31.21
N VAL A 55 -24.68 -16.09 -31.62
CA VAL A 55 -23.49 -16.27 -30.75
C VAL A 55 -23.37 -15.30 -29.56
N GLY A 56 -23.92 -14.09 -29.68
CA GLY A 56 -23.90 -13.06 -28.63
C GLY A 56 -24.76 -13.39 -27.40
N ARG A 57 -25.64 -14.41 -27.49
CA ARG A 57 -26.48 -14.88 -26.37
C ARG A 57 -26.08 -16.26 -25.83
N MET A 58 -25.17 -16.96 -26.52
CA MET A 58 -24.75 -18.32 -26.16
C MET A 58 -23.71 -18.30 -25.04
N ARG A 59 -23.80 -19.28 -24.13
CA ARG A 59 -22.79 -19.54 -23.09
C ARG A 59 -21.55 -20.21 -23.70
N LYS A 60 -20.41 -20.17 -22.99
CA LYS A 60 -19.14 -20.75 -23.49
C LYS A 60 -19.29 -22.21 -23.93
N SER A 61 -20.01 -23.02 -23.17
CA SER A 61 -20.30 -24.42 -23.47
C SER A 61 -21.12 -24.61 -24.75
N GLU A 62 -22.10 -23.74 -24.99
CA GLU A 62 -22.98 -23.78 -26.17
C GLU A 62 -22.20 -23.37 -27.43
N LEU A 63 -21.34 -22.34 -27.33
CA LEU A 63 -20.43 -21.95 -28.40
C LEU A 63 -19.46 -23.07 -28.76
N ILE A 64 -18.82 -23.70 -27.77
CA ILE A 64 -17.89 -24.82 -27.98
C ILE A 64 -18.60 -25.97 -28.69
N ALA A 65 -19.80 -26.35 -28.22
CA ALA A 65 -20.58 -27.42 -28.84
C ALA A 65 -20.97 -27.10 -30.29
N ALA A 66 -21.51 -25.91 -30.55
CA ALA A 66 -21.94 -25.51 -31.89
C ALA A 66 -20.76 -25.35 -32.89
N ILE A 67 -19.61 -24.85 -32.42
CA ILE A 67 -18.37 -24.81 -33.23
C ILE A 67 -17.93 -26.24 -33.58
N GLN A 68 -17.91 -27.14 -32.60
CA GLN A 68 -17.43 -28.50 -32.79
C GLN A 68 -18.37 -29.32 -33.70
N GLU A 69 -19.69 -29.22 -33.51
CA GLU A 69 -20.69 -29.80 -34.41
C GLU A 69 -20.51 -29.33 -35.87
N ARG A 70 -20.18 -28.05 -36.07
CA ARG A 70 -19.91 -27.49 -37.40
C ARG A 70 -18.57 -27.95 -38.00
N GLN A 71 -17.57 -28.23 -37.17
CA GLN A 71 -16.25 -28.75 -37.59
C GLN A 71 -16.32 -30.25 -37.93
N ASP A 72 -17.04 -31.03 -37.12
CA ASP A 72 -17.27 -32.46 -37.36
C ASP A 72 -18.12 -32.66 -38.64
N ALA A 73 -19.14 -31.82 -38.87
CA ALA A 73 -19.92 -31.80 -40.11
C ALA A 73 -19.13 -31.40 -41.37
N GLY A 74 -17.94 -30.80 -41.21
CA GLY A 74 -17.07 -30.40 -42.32
C GLY A 74 -16.15 -31.49 -42.87
N SER A 75 -16.19 -32.71 -42.30
CA SER A 75 -15.12 -33.72 -42.45
C SER A 75 -15.56 -35.02 -43.15
N GLN A 76 -16.08 -34.94 -44.39
CA GLN A 76 -16.21 -36.12 -45.29
C GLN A 76 -15.86 -35.80 -46.76
N PRO A 77 -15.20 -36.72 -47.51
CA PRO A 77 -14.81 -36.51 -48.90
C PRO A 77 -15.66 -37.27 -49.95
N GLY A 78 -16.47 -36.53 -50.72
CA GLY A 78 -16.74 -36.77 -52.17
C GLY A 78 -17.63 -37.94 -52.64
N GLY A 79 -18.69 -37.62 -53.40
CA GLY A 79 -19.47 -38.57 -54.22
C GLY A 79 -20.73 -37.94 -54.88
N ALA A 80 -21.06 -38.33 -56.12
CA ALA A 80 -22.24 -37.85 -56.89
C ALA A 80 -23.33 -38.98 -57.00
N SER A 81 -24.54 -38.85 -57.59
CA SER A 81 -25.06 -38.06 -58.73
C SER A 81 -26.63 -37.99 -58.75
N ALA A 82 -27.23 -37.40 -59.81
CA ALA A 82 -28.68 -37.33 -60.18
C ALA A 82 -29.51 -36.23 -59.45
N GLU A 83 -30.06 -35.21 -60.14
CA GLU A 83 -31.36 -35.15 -60.89
C GLU A 83 -32.62 -35.31 -59.99
N LYS A 84 -33.76 -34.61 -60.16
CA LYS A 84 -34.35 -33.72 -61.22
C LYS A 84 -35.43 -32.78 -60.58
N GLU A 85 -36.22 -31.89 -61.20
CA GLU A 85 -36.59 -31.51 -62.59
C GLU A 85 -37.00 -29.99 -62.64
N ALA A 86 -37.64 -29.48 -63.72
CA ALA A 86 -38.01 -28.06 -63.92
C ALA A 86 -39.18 -27.86 -64.94
N PRO A 87 -39.69 -26.64 -65.29
CA PRO A 87 -39.47 -25.28 -64.78
C PRO A 87 -40.84 -24.65 -64.30
N PRO A 88 -41.33 -23.39 -64.56
CA PRO A 88 -41.00 -22.35 -65.56
C PRO A 88 -40.46 -21.00 -65.01
N VAL A 89 -40.00 -20.14 -65.93
CA VAL A 89 -39.70 -18.70 -65.76
C VAL A 89 -40.58 -17.91 -66.76
N PRO A 90 -40.80 -16.59 -66.58
CA PRO A 90 -39.95 -15.58 -67.27
C PRO A 90 -39.67 -14.32 -66.38
N ASP A 91 -38.86 -13.32 -66.74
CA ASP A 91 -38.21 -12.98 -68.02
C ASP A 91 -36.86 -12.20 -67.84
N SER A 92 -36.13 -12.04 -68.96
CA SER A 92 -35.05 -11.08 -69.37
C SER A 92 -34.58 -9.89 -68.48
N ASP A 93 -33.34 -9.39 -68.57
CA ASP A 93 -32.13 -9.87 -69.29
C ASP A 93 -30.75 -9.31 -68.81
N GLN A 94 -29.69 -9.95 -69.34
CA GLN A 94 -28.25 -9.62 -69.48
C GLN A 94 -27.74 -8.19 -69.09
N THR A 95 -26.68 -7.90 -68.29
CA THR A 95 -25.27 -8.39 -68.10
C THR A 95 -24.20 -7.75 -69.05
N PRO A 96 -22.86 -7.79 -68.76
CA PRO A 96 -22.11 -7.30 -67.57
C PRO A 96 -20.76 -6.57 -67.93
N ILE A 97 -19.80 -6.46 -66.98
CA ILE A 97 -18.30 -6.48 -67.09
C ILE A 97 -17.50 -5.38 -66.31
N ALA A 98 -16.71 -5.87 -65.34
CA ALA A 98 -15.35 -5.55 -64.82
C ALA A 98 -14.70 -4.13 -64.67
N GLU A 99 -14.07 -3.98 -63.48
CA GLU A 99 -12.69 -3.52 -63.15
C GLU A 99 -12.03 -2.21 -63.70
N ALA A 100 -11.74 -1.30 -62.74
CA ALA A 100 -10.47 -0.54 -62.56
C ALA A 100 -10.09 0.53 -63.63
N PRO A 101 -8.97 1.31 -63.50
CA PRO A 101 -7.98 1.41 -62.42
C PRO A 101 -7.57 2.87 -61.99
N SER A 102 -6.55 2.93 -61.10
CA SER A 102 -5.41 3.89 -61.09
C SER A 102 -5.56 5.42 -60.78
N THR A 103 -4.85 5.87 -59.72
CA THR A 103 -3.84 6.97 -59.65
C THR A 103 -4.19 8.43 -60.05
N THR A 104 -3.61 9.54 -59.52
CA THR A 104 -2.66 9.89 -58.41
C THR A 104 -2.53 11.44 -58.33
N VAL A 105 -2.14 12.01 -57.17
CA VAL A 105 -1.51 13.36 -56.94
C VAL A 105 -2.25 14.63 -57.43
N ASP A 106 -2.08 15.86 -56.89
CA ASP A 106 -1.42 16.37 -55.67
C ASP A 106 -2.08 17.67 -55.12
N ALA A 107 -1.55 18.16 -53.98
CA ALA A 107 -1.54 19.53 -53.42
C ALA A 107 -2.48 20.67 -53.96
N ALA A 108 -3.42 21.13 -53.11
CA ALA A 108 -3.42 22.41 -52.33
C ALA A 108 -2.92 23.77 -52.95
N PRO A 109 -3.16 24.95 -52.32
CA PRO A 109 -4.39 25.51 -51.70
C PRO A 109 -4.64 27.03 -51.97
N ALA A 110 -5.86 27.55 -51.75
CA ALA A 110 -6.25 28.99 -51.65
C ALA A 110 -7.79 29.12 -51.45
N GLU A 111 -8.43 30.21 -50.96
CA GLU A 111 -8.09 31.31 -50.02
C GLU A 111 -9.41 32.05 -49.59
N ASN A 112 -9.45 32.73 -48.44
CA ASN A 112 -10.41 33.79 -47.98
C ASN A 112 -11.94 33.46 -47.89
N GLY A 113 -12.77 34.16 -47.08
CA GLY A 113 -12.56 35.23 -46.08
C GLY A 113 -13.90 35.69 -45.43
N SER A 114 -13.87 36.71 -44.55
CA SER A 114 -14.91 37.74 -44.20
C SER A 114 -16.43 37.44 -44.27
N GLU A 115 -17.37 37.90 -43.42
CA GLU A 115 -17.49 38.85 -42.28
C GLU A 115 -18.90 38.58 -41.62
N SER A 116 -19.17 38.65 -40.31
CA SER A 116 -19.33 39.79 -39.36
C SER A 116 -20.69 40.55 -39.39
N ALA A 117 -21.14 41.11 -38.25
CA ALA A 117 -22.40 41.87 -37.96
C ALA A 117 -23.73 41.04 -37.98
N GLU A 118 -24.65 41.06 -36.98
CA GLU A 118 -25.45 42.14 -36.33
C GLU A 118 -26.66 42.67 -37.17
N ALA A 119 -27.84 43.04 -36.64
CA ALA A 119 -28.55 42.75 -35.37
C ALA A 119 -30.02 43.29 -35.41
N LYS A 120 -30.95 42.74 -34.61
CA LYS A 120 -32.36 43.20 -34.36
C LYS A 120 -33.31 43.12 -35.60
N GLY A 121 -34.64 43.05 -35.49
CA GLY A 121 -35.53 42.78 -34.33
C GLY A 121 -36.99 43.23 -34.54
N GLY A 122 -37.98 42.36 -34.26
CA GLY A 122 -39.39 42.74 -33.97
C GLY A 122 -40.49 42.43 -35.00
N THR A 123 -41.54 41.68 -34.55
CA THR A 123 -43.01 41.85 -34.78
C THR A 123 -43.61 42.13 -36.19
N ALA A 124 -44.81 41.68 -36.60
CA ALA A 124 -45.89 40.77 -36.11
C ALA A 124 -47.07 40.83 -37.15
N ALA A 125 -48.10 39.97 -37.27
CA ALA A 125 -48.44 38.60 -36.86
C ALA A 125 -49.82 38.23 -37.55
N ARG A 126 -50.67 37.36 -36.94
CA ARG A 126 -51.98 36.80 -37.45
C ARG A 126 -51.80 35.64 -38.44
N ARG A 127 -52.66 34.60 -38.57
CA ARG A 127 -54.00 34.23 -38.03
C ARG A 127 -54.11 32.66 -38.08
N ALA A 128 -54.22 31.87 -37.02
CA ALA A 128 -55.28 31.68 -35.99
C ALA A 128 -56.51 30.82 -36.38
N THR A 129 -56.56 29.56 -35.90
CA THR A 129 -57.75 28.68 -35.65
C THR A 129 -57.48 27.71 -34.46
N ARG A 130 -58.55 27.16 -33.85
CA ARG A 130 -58.61 26.32 -32.59
C ARG A 130 -59.96 25.53 -32.59
N PRO A 131 -60.36 24.61 -31.63
CA PRO A 131 -60.20 24.68 -30.14
C PRO A 131 -60.19 23.37 -29.26
N ALA A 132 -60.09 23.57 -27.92
CA ALA A 132 -60.48 22.72 -26.74
C ALA A 132 -59.91 21.28 -26.54
N GLY A 133 -59.72 20.72 -25.32
CA GLY A 133 -59.89 21.16 -23.89
C GLY A 133 -60.92 20.31 -23.11
N PRO A 134 -61.03 20.29 -21.74
CA PRO A 134 -60.20 20.79 -20.58
C PRO A 134 -59.99 19.66 -19.49
N PRO A 135 -59.97 19.80 -18.12
CA PRO A 135 -59.81 20.93 -17.17
C PRO A 135 -58.84 20.71 -15.93
N GLN A 136 -58.77 21.73 -15.03
CA GLN A 136 -58.24 21.73 -13.63
C GLN A 136 -59.18 22.54 -12.70
N PRO A 137 -59.00 22.46 -11.35
CA PRO A 137 -59.00 23.65 -10.46
C PRO A 137 -57.89 23.57 -9.36
N ARG A 138 -57.31 24.61 -8.72
CA ARG A 138 -57.41 26.09 -8.64
C ARG A 138 -58.46 26.76 -7.71
N ARG A 139 -58.10 26.97 -6.42
CA ARG A 139 -58.58 28.01 -5.46
C ARG A 139 -57.58 28.13 -4.29
N ARG A 140 -57.33 29.27 -3.60
CA ARG A 140 -57.63 30.72 -3.70
C ARG A 140 -56.63 31.41 -2.71
N GLU A 141 -55.78 32.40 -2.99
CA GLU A 141 -56.00 33.85 -3.31
C GLU A 141 -56.80 34.57 -2.19
N GLU A 142 -56.51 35.80 -1.69
CA GLU A 142 -55.71 36.99 -2.11
C GLU A 142 -55.01 37.58 -0.84
N ARG A 143 -53.89 38.34 -0.75
CA ARG A 143 -53.16 39.38 -1.53
C ARG A 143 -53.58 40.84 -1.25
N GLN A 144 -52.72 41.63 -0.58
CA GLN A 144 -52.63 43.11 -0.65
C GLN A 144 -51.24 43.63 -0.16
N THR A 145 -50.93 44.92 -0.32
CA THR A 145 -49.57 45.51 -0.32
C THR A 145 -49.53 46.97 0.19
N GLU A 146 -48.32 47.55 0.32
CA GLU A 146 -47.97 48.96 0.62
C GLU A 146 -48.01 49.40 2.12
N ALA A 147 -47.24 50.38 2.63
CA ALA A 147 -45.91 50.93 2.29
C ALA A 147 -45.44 51.96 3.39
N VAL A 148 -44.22 52.53 3.24
CA VAL A 148 -43.69 53.80 3.85
C VAL A 148 -43.14 53.79 5.31
N GLU A 149 -41.81 53.66 5.43
CA GLU A 149 -40.76 54.59 5.97
C GLU A 149 -41.09 55.85 6.85
N PRO A 150 -40.10 56.57 7.48
CA PRO A 150 -38.66 56.30 7.72
C PRO A 150 -38.08 56.70 9.12
N GLU A 151 -36.74 56.57 9.27
CA GLU A 151 -35.78 57.39 10.08
C GLU A 151 -35.70 57.37 11.63
N GLY A 152 -34.48 57.62 12.15
CA GLY A 152 -34.14 57.85 13.57
C GLY A 152 -32.79 57.24 14.03
N GLN A 153 -31.90 58.01 14.68
CA GLN A 153 -30.54 57.57 15.12
C GLN A 153 -30.19 57.94 16.58
N SER A 154 -29.15 57.28 17.12
CA SER A 154 -28.10 57.81 18.05
C SER A 154 -28.18 57.55 19.59
N SER A 155 -26.99 57.67 20.23
CA SER A 155 -26.64 57.53 21.67
C SER A 155 -26.77 56.10 22.29
N VAL A 156 -25.87 55.50 23.08
CA VAL A 156 -24.65 55.84 23.88
C VAL A 156 -24.84 55.96 25.41
N ALA A 157 -24.89 54.79 26.07
CA ALA A 157 -24.12 54.32 27.27
C ALA A 157 -24.18 54.98 28.68
N VAL A 158 -23.74 54.17 29.68
CA VAL A 158 -23.08 54.51 30.99
C VAL A 158 -23.90 54.37 32.32
N ILE A 159 -23.34 53.58 33.29
CA ILE A 159 -23.53 53.52 34.78
C ILE A 159 -24.89 52.97 35.32
N GLU A 160 -24.93 51.83 36.05
CA GLU A 160 -24.76 51.61 37.52
C GLU A 160 -25.90 52.18 38.38
N SER A 161 -26.41 51.54 39.45
CA SER A 161 -26.18 50.21 40.05
C SER A 161 -27.54 49.68 40.64
N ASP A 162 -27.74 48.84 41.66
CA ASP A 162 -26.91 48.19 42.70
C ASP A 162 -27.65 46.96 43.33
N GLU A 163 -27.10 46.44 44.44
CA GLU A 163 -27.63 45.45 45.41
C GLU A 163 -27.78 43.97 44.97
N ASP A 164 -27.68 42.98 45.88
CA ASP A 164 -26.73 42.83 47.00
C ASP A 164 -26.60 41.32 47.37
N ARG A 165 -26.98 40.92 48.59
CA ARG A 165 -26.37 39.77 49.32
C ARG A 165 -27.31 39.20 50.40
N PRO A 166 -26.92 38.16 51.20
CA PRO A 166 -25.61 37.48 51.25
C PRO A 166 -25.59 35.94 51.21
N GLN A 167 -24.42 35.43 50.75
CA GLN A 167 -23.67 34.26 51.25
C GLN A 167 -24.39 32.95 51.67
N ARG A 168 -23.91 31.80 51.15
CA ARG A 168 -23.04 30.86 51.93
C ARG A 168 -22.42 29.72 51.11
N ARG A 169 -21.42 29.04 51.71
CA ARG A 169 -20.56 27.98 51.13
C ARG A 169 -21.06 26.55 51.41
N ARG A 170 -20.78 25.62 50.48
CA ARG A 170 -20.29 24.22 50.68
C ARG A 170 -19.74 23.73 49.33
N ARG A 171 -18.53 23.19 49.14
CA ARG A 171 -17.61 22.25 49.83
C ARG A 171 -17.67 20.82 49.24
N SER A 172 -16.47 20.37 48.86
CA SER A 172 -16.09 19.05 48.36
C SER A 172 -16.30 17.90 49.34
N ARG A 173 -16.23 16.66 48.83
CA ARG A 173 -16.03 15.43 49.60
C ARG A 173 -15.10 14.45 48.90
N GLU A 174 -14.43 13.67 49.73
CA GLU A 174 -13.51 12.57 49.43
C GLU A 174 -13.87 11.41 50.39
N SER A 175 -13.25 10.23 50.22
CA SER A 175 -13.19 9.10 51.16
C SER A 175 -14.46 8.23 51.33
N GLY A 176 -14.25 7.00 51.82
CA GLY A 176 -15.31 6.09 52.28
C GLY A 176 -15.31 4.71 51.59
N ARG A 177 -14.60 3.74 52.19
CA ARG A 177 -14.83 2.29 51.97
C ARG A 177 -15.46 1.70 53.25
N GLU A 178 -15.95 0.46 53.15
CA GLU A 178 -16.69 -0.31 54.18
C GLU A 178 -18.20 0.05 54.30
N SER A 179 -19.14 -0.85 54.65
CA SER A 179 -19.19 -2.33 54.60
C SER A 179 -20.64 -2.79 54.95
N ARG A 180 -20.96 -4.08 54.66
CA ARG A 180 -22.08 -4.90 55.21
C ARG A 180 -23.55 -4.74 54.71
N GLU A 181 -24.04 -5.87 54.19
CA GLU A 181 -25.26 -6.63 54.57
C GLU A 181 -26.70 -6.12 54.30
N GLY A 182 -27.53 -7.04 53.78
CA GLY A 182 -29.00 -6.97 53.71
C GLY A 182 -29.59 -6.36 52.41
N GLY A 183 -30.65 -6.90 51.81
CA GLY A 183 -31.36 -8.17 52.04
C GLY A 183 -32.86 -8.12 51.68
N ARG A 184 -33.36 -9.14 50.95
CA ARG A 184 -34.77 -9.36 50.51
C ARG A 184 -35.31 -8.41 49.42
N GLU A 185 -36.49 -8.61 48.82
CA GLU A 185 -37.10 -9.80 48.15
C GLU A 185 -38.50 -9.39 47.62
N ASN A 186 -38.88 -9.73 46.38
CA ASN A 186 -40.25 -9.59 45.79
C ASN A 186 -40.87 -8.15 45.72
N GLY A 187 -41.80 -7.84 44.80
CA GLY A 187 -42.32 -8.56 43.63
C GLY A 187 -43.70 -8.02 43.15
N ARG A 188 -44.16 -8.44 41.96
CA ARG A 188 -45.44 -8.07 41.28
C ARG A 188 -45.43 -6.66 40.63
N ARG A 189 -46.21 -6.32 39.60
CA ARG A 189 -47.48 -6.94 39.12
C ARG A 189 -47.81 -6.67 37.61
N ASP A 190 -48.37 -7.69 36.93
CA ASP A 190 -49.48 -7.80 35.91
C ASP A 190 -50.04 -6.50 35.25
N GLU A 191 -50.62 -6.42 34.01
CA GLU A 191 -50.94 -7.28 32.84
C GLU A 191 -51.26 -6.32 31.63
N ARG A 192 -50.95 -6.59 30.34
CA ARG A 192 -51.66 -7.35 29.25
C ARG A 192 -53.09 -6.87 28.88
N PRO A 193 -53.70 -7.25 27.71
CA PRO A 193 -53.34 -8.27 26.69
C PRO A 193 -53.09 -7.64 25.26
N GLU A 194 -53.17 -8.25 24.05
CA GLU A 194 -53.52 -9.61 23.56
C GLU A 194 -52.46 -10.19 22.54
N ARG A 195 -52.59 -10.89 21.38
CA ARG A 195 -53.56 -11.17 20.27
C ARG A 195 -54.02 -9.94 19.45
N VAL A 196 -54.34 -9.99 18.14
CA VAL A 196 -54.55 -11.04 17.09
C VAL A 196 -54.16 -10.46 15.70
N GLU A 197 -54.01 -11.15 14.54
CA GLU A 197 -54.07 -12.56 14.07
C GLU A 197 -52.69 -12.96 13.41
N ARG A 198 -52.36 -14.11 12.77
CA ARG A 198 -53.08 -15.21 12.06
C ARG A 198 -53.65 -14.81 10.67
N SER A 199 -53.93 -15.66 9.65
CA SER A 199 -53.73 -17.10 9.33
C SER A 199 -53.57 -17.23 7.77
N GLU A 200 -53.18 -18.31 7.08
CA GLU A 200 -52.10 -19.34 7.17
C GLU A 200 -52.14 -20.21 5.86
N ARG A 201 -51.01 -20.76 5.36
CA ARG A 201 -51.03 -21.91 4.41
C ARG A 201 -49.74 -22.75 4.37
N SER A 202 -49.93 -24.06 4.25
CA SER A 202 -48.97 -25.12 3.97
C SER A 202 -48.61 -25.21 2.46
N GLU A 203 -47.75 -26.11 1.92
CA GLU A 203 -47.27 -27.42 2.39
C GLU A 203 -46.03 -27.95 1.61
N ARG A 204 -45.32 -28.91 2.21
CA ARG A 204 -44.62 -30.08 1.60
C ARG A 204 -43.59 -29.95 0.46
N ALA A 205 -42.42 -30.55 0.71
CA ALA A 205 -41.64 -31.30 -0.29
C ALA A 205 -40.87 -32.44 0.40
N GLU A 206 -40.86 -33.64 -0.21
CA GLU A 206 -40.15 -34.85 0.27
C GLU A 206 -39.40 -35.47 -0.91
N GLN A 207 -38.11 -35.84 -0.76
CA GLN A 207 -37.57 -37.18 -1.13
C GLN A 207 -36.05 -37.35 -0.92
N SER A 208 -35.67 -38.59 -0.56
CA SER A 208 -34.36 -39.28 -0.69
C SER A 208 -33.05 -38.50 -0.41
N GLU A 209 -32.28 -38.80 0.64
CA GLU A 209 -31.46 -40.03 0.87
C GLU A 209 -30.28 -40.20 -0.11
N ALA A 210 -29.04 -40.53 0.29
CA ALA A 210 -28.41 -40.73 1.61
C ALA A 210 -26.87 -40.55 1.45
N ARG A 211 -25.92 -40.87 2.36
CA ARG A 211 -25.92 -41.61 3.64
C ARG A 211 -24.71 -41.21 4.50
N THR A 212 -24.86 -41.22 5.83
CA THR A 212 -23.74 -41.33 6.80
C THR A 212 -24.27 -41.99 8.07
N GLU A 213 -23.44 -42.73 8.82
CA GLU A 213 -23.90 -43.60 9.91
C GLU A 213 -22.97 -43.51 11.14
N THR A 214 -23.55 -43.65 12.35
CA THR A 214 -22.96 -44.37 13.51
C THR A 214 -21.68 -43.75 14.17
N ARG A 215 -21.58 -43.48 15.49
CA ARG A 215 -22.44 -43.74 16.67
C ARG A 215 -22.06 -42.82 17.86
N GLU A 216 -22.97 -42.67 18.82
CA GLU A 216 -22.73 -42.10 20.17
C GLU A 216 -22.68 -43.19 21.27
N ARG A 217 -22.09 -42.90 22.46
CA ARG A 217 -22.80 -42.77 23.79
C ARG A 217 -21.93 -42.90 25.06
N ARG A 218 -22.43 -42.23 26.12
CA ARG A 218 -22.22 -42.38 27.60
C ARG A 218 -20.97 -41.79 28.27
N ASN A 219 -21.25 -41.00 29.31
CA ASN A 219 -20.46 -40.71 30.53
C ASN A 219 -21.43 -40.15 31.59
N GLU A 220 -21.47 -40.74 32.79
CA GLU A 220 -22.27 -40.40 34.00
C GLU A 220 -21.94 -41.49 35.06
N ASP A 221 -21.88 -41.30 36.39
CA ASP A 221 -21.54 -40.14 37.25
C ASP A 221 -21.24 -40.65 38.71
N ASP A 222 -21.04 -39.73 39.67
CA ASP A 222 -21.24 -39.85 41.13
C ASP A 222 -20.21 -40.53 42.08
N GLY A 223 -20.09 -39.98 43.31
CA GLY A 223 -19.62 -40.69 44.52
C GLY A 223 -18.62 -39.98 45.46
N TYR A 224 -19.10 -39.36 46.56
CA TYR A 224 -18.32 -38.89 47.73
C TYR A 224 -18.72 -39.70 48.99
N ASP A 225 -17.78 -40.01 49.91
CA ASP A 225 -17.95 -39.81 51.38
C ASP A 225 -16.63 -39.97 52.17
N ASP A 226 -16.65 -39.61 53.46
CA ASP A 226 -15.54 -39.61 54.44
C ASP A 226 -15.50 -40.85 55.39
N ARG A 227 -14.31 -41.18 55.93
CA ARG A 227 -14.04 -41.51 57.37
C ARG A 227 -12.71 -42.27 57.63
N GLY A 228 -11.93 -41.76 58.60
CA GLY A 228 -11.34 -42.56 59.69
C GLY A 228 -10.03 -43.36 59.46
N PRO A 229 -8.94 -43.08 60.23
CA PRO A 229 -7.68 -43.84 60.18
C PRO A 229 -7.55 -44.91 61.29
N ARG A 230 -6.73 -45.95 61.06
CA ARG A 230 -6.10 -46.76 62.14
C ARG A 230 -4.90 -47.62 61.70
N ASP A 231 -4.12 -48.02 62.68
CA ASP A 231 -2.81 -48.69 62.60
C ASP A 231 -2.89 -50.21 62.38
N GLY A 232 -1.79 -50.83 61.94
CA GLY A 232 -1.64 -52.29 61.85
C GLY A 232 -0.25 -52.75 61.36
N GLU A 233 0.45 -53.55 62.18
CA GLU A 233 1.77 -54.11 61.86
C GLU A 233 1.68 -55.39 60.99
N GLY A 234 2.71 -55.69 60.19
CA GLY A 234 2.73 -56.90 59.34
C GLY A 234 4.10 -57.21 58.71
N ASP A 235 4.83 -58.16 59.29
CA ASP A 235 6.24 -58.49 58.95
C ASP A 235 6.42 -59.39 57.70
N ASN A 236 7.67 -59.48 57.24
CA ASN A 236 8.27 -60.46 56.34
C ASN A 236 8.01 -60.39 54.83
N ARG A 237 9.05 -59.95 54.09
CA ARG A 237 10.02 -60.89 53.48
C ARG A 237 11.29 -60.20 52.95
N ARG A 238 12.41 -60.35 53.67
CA ARG A 238 13.77 -60.12 53.14
C ARG A 238 14.25 -61.36 52.35
N ARG A 239 14.83 -61.21 51.13
CA ARG A 239 15.93 -62.05 50.58
C ARG A 239 16.31 -61.71 49.11
N LYS A 240 17.32 -60.86 48.92
CA LYS A 240 18.58 -61.13 48.18
C LYS A 240 19.36 -59.82 47.88
N ARG A 241 20.67 -59.85 48.12
CA ARG A 241 21.70 -58.85 47.76
C ARG A 241 22.99 -59.63 47.46
N ARG A 242 23.86 -59.06 46.61
CA ARG A 242 25.18 -59.62 46.20
C ARG A 242 25.03 -60.92 45.37
N ASP A 243 25.91 -61.26 44.42
CA ASP A 243 27.39 -61.17 44.43
C ASP A 243 28.04 -60.58 43.16
N ARG A 244 29.39 -60.56 43.21
CA ARG A 244 30.41 -60.31 42.15
C ARG A 244 31.05 -58.93 42.14
N SER A 245 32.07 -58.79 42.98
CA SER A 245 33.34 -58.14 42.63
C SER A 245 34.50 -59.13 42.94
N ASP A 246 35.73 -58.72 42.64
CA ASP A 246 37.01 -59.45 42.80
C ASP A 246 37.18 -60.79 42.04
N ARG A 247 38.02 -60.73 40.99
CA ARG A 247 39.04 -61.76 40.74
C ARG A 247 40.27 -61.09 40.10
N ARG A 248 41.44 -61.23 40.73
CA ARG A 248 42.67 -60.51 40.35
C ARG A 248 43.69 -61.36 39.57
N GLN A 249 44.46 -60.66 38.74
CA GLN A 249 45.91 -60.85 38.42
C GLN A 249 46.42 -62.12 37.70
N ARG A 250 46.78 -61.92 36.42
CA ARG A 250 48.01 -62.40 35.73
C ARG A 250 48.28 -61.46 34.51
N GLY A 251 49.45 -61.45 33.85
CA GLY A 251 50.65 -62.25 34.11
C GLY A 251 51.94 -61.87 33.34
N GLY A 252 51.87 -61.12 32.23
CA GLY A 252 52.99 -60.54 31.47
C GLY A 252 52.50 -59.31 30.71
N ARG A 253 53.28 -58.25 30.44
CA ARG A 253 54.70 -58.09 30.05
C ARG A 253 54.94 -58.31 28.55
N ASP A 254 55.07 -57.19 27.84
CA ASP A 254 56.08 -56.91 26.81
C ASP A 254 56.27 -55.38 26.73
N GLU A 255 57.42 -54.91 26.23
CA GLU A 255 57.89 -53.52 26.37
C GLU A 255 58.18 -52.87 25.01
N ALA A 256 57.70 -51.62 24.82
CA ALA A 256 58.20 -50.64 23.84
C ALA A 256 58.04 -50.96 22.32
N PRO A 257 58.28 -50.02 21.38
CA PRO A 257 58.68 -48.62 21.57
C PRO A 257 57.69 -47.57 21.04
N GLU A 258 57.98 -46.32 21.38
CA GLU A 258 57.32 -45.13 20.85
C GLU A 258 57.50 -45.00 19.33
N ARG A 259 56.49 -44.43 18.66
CA ARG A 259 56.68 -43.81 17.35
C ARG A 259 56.07 -42.41 17.37
N GLY A 260 56.91 -41.42 17.63
CA GLY A 260 56.51 -40.02 17.58
C GLY A 260 56.16 -39.60 16.15
N THR A 261 54.93 -39.16 15.93
CA THR A 261 54.51 -38.53 14.68
C THR A 261 54.25 -37.05 14.95
N ALA A 262 55.18 -36.20 14.52
CA ALA A 262 55.01 -34.75 14.61
C ALA A 262 54.00 -34.23 13.56
N GLY A 263 53.48 -33.02 13.76
CA GLY A 263 52.70 -32.29 12.75
C GLY A 263 51.28 -32.83 12.55
N GLY A 264 50.34 -32.40 13.40
CA GLY A 264 48.94 -32.82 13.31
C GLY A 264 47.90 -31.83 13.83
N SER A 265 48.32 -30.69 14.41
CA SER A 265 47.42 -29.59 14.77
C SER A 265 47.01 -28.79 13.54
N VAL A 266 46.31 -29.44 12.61
CA VAL A 266 45.50 -28.74 11.61
C VAL A 266 44.29 -28.17 12.34
N GLN A 267 44.53 -27.07 13.06
CA GLN A 267 43.52 -26.03 13.19
C GLN A 267 43.13 -25.70 11.75
N ASN A 268 41.97 -26.21 11.35
CA ASN A 268 41.32 -25.69 10.17
C ASN A 268 40.89 -24.28 10.57
N ASP A 269 41.71 -23.28 10.24
CA ASP A 269 41.32 -21.88 10.22
C ASP A 269 40.27 -21.75 9.12
N GLU A 270 39.08 -22.22 9.45
CA GLU A 270 37.99 -22.50 8.53
C GLU A 270 37.37 -21.16 8.15
N GLN A 271 37.93 -20.59 7.08
CA GLN A 271 37.95 -19.16 6.79
C GLN A 271 36.55 -18.54 6.86
N LEU A 272 36.26 -17.94 8.01
CA LEU A 272 34.97 -17.33 8.31
C LEU A 272 34.83 -16.07 7.46
N VAL A 273 33.86 -16.07 6.56
CA VAL A 273 33.58 -14.94 5.69
C VAL A 273 32.74 -13.92 6.48
N PRO A 274 33.18 -12.66 6.61
CA PRO A 274 32.38 -11.64 7.27
C PRO A 274 31.12 -11.34 6.45
N VAL A 275 30.00 -11.10 7.14
CA VAL A 275 28.73 -10.72 6.52
C VAL A 275 28.14 -9.52 7.24
N ALA A 276 27.48 -8.65 6.46
CA ALA A 276 26.62 -7.59 6.93
C ALA A 276 25.27 -7.64 6.19
N GLY A 277 24.20 -7.19 6.82
CA GLY A 277 22.87 -7.11 6.19
C GLY A 277 21.75 -6.85 7.19
N ILE A 278 20.50 -6.94 6.74
CA ILE A 278 19.31 -6.64 7.56
C ILE A 278 18.58 -7.93 7.92
N LEU A 279 18.30 -8.15 9.21
CA LEU A 279 17.57 -9.33 9.68
C LEU A 279 16.09 -9.26 9.33
N ASP A 280 15.65 -10.18 8.47
CA ASP A 280 14.25 -10.45 8.19
C ASP A 280 13.80 -11.70 8.97
N ILE A 281 12.84 -11.52 9.87
CA ILE A 281 12.28 -12.61 10.70
C ILE A 281 10.89 -12.94 10.17
N LEU A 282 10.71 -14.21 9.79
CA LEU A 282 9.46 -14.79 9.30
C LEU A 282 9.03 -15.90 10.28
N ASP A 283 7.81 -16.44 10.13
CA ASP A 283 7.11 -17.21 11.19
C ASP A 283 7.94 -18.30 11.88
N ASN A 284 8.76 -19.03 11.11
CA ASN A 284 9.51 -20.20 11.57
C ASN A 284 11.02 -20.13 11.30
N TYR A 285 11.51 -19.04 10.70
CA TYR A 285 12.90 -18.91 10.25
C TYR A 285 13.27 -17.43 10.06
N ALA A 286 14.58 -17.13 10.13
CA ALA A 286 15.08 -15.79 9.90
C ALA A 286 16.28 -15.82 8.92
N PHE A 287 16.41 -14.77 8.13
CA PHE A 287 17.50 -14.56 7.18
C PHE A 287 18.09 -13.16 7.37
N ILE A 288 19.41 -13.02 7.27
CA ILE A 288 20.04 -11.72 7.03
C ILE A 288 20.02 -11.50 5.52
N ARG A 289 19.30 -10.47 5.08
CA ARG A 289 19.26 -10.03 3.68
C ARG A 289 20.56 -9.28 3.39
N THR A 290 21.36 -9.80 2.45
CA THR A 290 22.74 -9.30 2.20
C THR A 290 22.81 -8.35 1.01
N THR A 291 21.89 -8.48 0.04
CA THR A 291 21.87 -7.69 -1.21
C THR A 291 20.79 -6.61 -1.27
N GLY A 292 20.02 -6.42 -0.20
CA GLY A 292 18.97 -5.40 -0.10
C GLY A 292 17.82 -5.80 0.82
N TYR A 293 16.59 -5.51 0.40
CA TYR A 293 15.36 -5.74 1.19
C TYR A 293 14.50 -6.92 0.70
N LEU A 294 14.94 -7.63 -0.33
CA LEU A 294 14.32 -8.85 -0.86
C LEU A 294 15.21 -10.07 -0.62
N ALA A 295 14.68 -11.27 -0.86
CA ALA A 295 15.42 -12.50 -0.69
C ALA A 295 16.53 -12.66 -1.75
N GLY A 296 17.79 -12.68 -1.31
CA GLY A 296 18.97 -12.92 -2.13
C GLY A 296 19.37 -14.41 -2.18
N PRO A 297 20.19 -14.83 -3.16
CA PRO A 297 20.83 -16.15 -3.14
C PRO A 297 21.89 -16.24 -2.02
N ASP A 298 22.55 -15.13 -1.71
CA ASP A 298 23.61 -15.00 -0.70
C ASP A 298 23.07 -14.62 0.70
N ASP A 299 21.77 -14.83 0.93
CA ASP A 299 21.14 -14.58 2.24
C ASP A 299 21.64 -15.58 3.29
N VAL A 300 21.85 -15.10 4.52
CA VAL A 300 22.44 -15.91 5.59
C VAL A 300 21.37 -16.40 6.56
N TYR A 301 21.28 -17.72 6.74
CA TYR A 301 20.31 -18.33 7.65
C TYR A 301 20.67 -18.06 9.12
N VAL A 302 19.70 -17.55 9.88
CA VAL A 302 19.82 -17.34 11.33
C VAL A 302 18.86 -18.29 12.04
N SER A 303 19.38 -19.09 12.97
CA SER A 303 18.55 -20.00 13.76
C SER A 303 17.65 -19.23 14.73
N MET A 304 16.42 -19.70 14.93
CA MET A 304 15.51 -19.10 15.92
C MET A 304 16.08 -19.18 17.36
N SER A 305 17.03 -20.08 17.62
CA SER A 305 17.81 -20.13 18.86
C SER A 305 18.74 -18.92 19.02
N GLN A 306 19.42 -18.47 17.95
CA GLN A 306 20.21 -17.23 17.96
C GLN A 306 19.32 -15.99 18.11
N VAL A 307 18.21 -15.93 17.36
CA VAL A 307 17.20 -14.85 17.47
C VAL A 307 16.74 -14.68 18.93
N ARG A 308 16.37 -15.78 19.59
CA ARG A 308 15.96 -15.79 21.01
C ARG A 308 17.12 -15.46 21.95
N LYS A 309 18.31 -16.04 21.75
CA LYS A 309 19.50 -15.81 22.61
C LYS A 309 19.92 -14.35 22.64
N TYR A 310 19.89 -13.66 21.51
CA TYR A 310 20.34 -12.27 21.36
C TYR A 310 19.21 -11.23 21.33
N ARG A 311 17.94 -11.65 21.52
CA ARG A 311 16.74 -10.79 21.42
C ARG A 311 16.70 -9.98 20.12
N LEU A 312 17.05 -10.64 19.01
CA LEU A 312 17.05 -10.03 17.69
C LEU A 312 15.62 -9.78 17.21
N ARG A 313 15.43 -8.71 16.44
CA ARG A 313 14.15 -8.24 15.92
C ARG A 313 14.25 -7.96 14.42
N ARG A 314 13.12 -8.02 13.71
CA ARG A 314 13.04 -7.71 12.28
C ARG A 314 13.57 -6.29 12.03
N GLY A 315 14.31 -6.09 10.94
CA GLY A 315 14.96 -4.81 10.63
C GLY A 315 16.27 -4.53 11.37
N ASP A 316 16.74 -5.41 12.27
CA ASP A 316 18.05 -5.23 12.90
C ASP A 316 19.16 -5.36 11.85
N ALA A 317 20.01 -4.34 11.71
CA ALA A 317 21.23 -4.48 10.91
C ALA A 317 22.22 -5.33 11.71
N ILE A 318 22.71 -6.41 11.10
CA ILE A 318 23.60 -7.37 11.75
C ILE A 318 24.93 -7.40 11.01
N THR A 319 26.02 -7.43 11.78
CA THR A 319 27.32 -7.91 11.28
C THR A 319 27.72 -9.18 12.03
N GLY A 320 28.45 -10.05 11.34
CA GLY A 320 28.88 -11.33 11.89
C GLY A 320 29.75 -12.08 10.91
N ALA A 321 29.87 -13.39 11.10
CA ALA A 321 30.61 -14.24 10.19
C ALA A 321 29.90 -15.56 9.91
N VAL A 322 29.96 -15.99 8.64
CA VAL A 322 29.48 -17.29 8.18
C VAL A 322 30.64 -18.24 7.94
N LYS A 323 30.37 -19.53 8.13
CA LYS A 323 31.17 -20.59 7.51
C LYS A 323 30.64 -20.78 6.09
N PRO A 324 31.43 -20.53 5.02
CA PRO A 324 31.00 -20.86 3.67
C PRO A 324 30.80 -22.38 3.56
N SER A 325 29.66 -22.80 3.03
CA SER A 325 29.43 -24.22 2.77
C SER A 325 30.41 -24.73 1.71
N ARG A 326 31.03 -25.90 1.95
CA ARG A 326 31.97 -26.52 1.01
C ARG A 326 31.19 -27.08 -0.19
N GLY A 327 31.04 -26.27 -1.23
CA GLY A 327 30.62 -26.68 -2.56
C GLY A 327 29.11 -26.82 -2.74
N GLY A 328 28.54 -25.93 -3.57
CA GLY A 328 27.28 -26.20 -4.28
C GLY A 328 27.53 -27.07 -5.51
N GLY A 329 28.22 -28.19 -5.36
CA GLY A 329 28.69 -29.02 -6.47
C GLY A 329 29.04 -30.45 -6.03
N GLU A 330 28.83 -31.39 -6.96
CA GLU A 330 28.93 -32.86 -6.82
C GLU A 330 27.92 -33.51 -5.86
N GLU A 331 27.06 -34.37 -6.42
CA GLU A 331 26.15 -35.22 -5.64
C GLU A 331 26.91 -36.38 -4.99
N PRO A 332 26.88 -36.53 -3.65
CA PRO A 332 27.18 -37.82 -3.05
C PRO A 332 25.97 -38.74 -3.31
N ASN A 333 26.17 -39.85 -4.04
CA ASN A 333 25.15 -40.88 -4.24
C ASN A 333 24.62 -41.40 -2.89
N GLY A 334 23.49 -40.86 -2.43
CA GLY A 334 23.00 -41.02 -1.06
C GLY A 334 21.48 -41.00 -0.97
N GLN A 335 20.87 -42.17 -0.95
CA GLN A 335 19.41 -42.33 -1.04
C GLN A 335 18.70 -42.04 0.30
N GLY A 336 18.52 -40.76 0.66
CA GLY A 336 17.81 -40.38 1.89
C GLY A 336 17.30 -38.94 1.94
N GLY A 337 16.10 -38.74 2.51
CA GLY A 337 15.72 -37.47 3.15
C GLY A 337 15.33 -36.28 2.25
N LYS A 338 14.37 -36.41 1.33
CA LYS A 338 13.82 -35.30 0.50
C LYS A 338 13.29 -34.07 1.27
N GLN A 339 13.16 -34.12 2.60
CA GLN A 339 12.78 -32.97 3.44
C GLN A 339 13.98 -32.17 3.99
N GLN A 340 15.18 -32.74 4.05
CA GLN A 340 16.37 -32.06 4.61
C GLN A 340 16.93 -31.01 3.64
N GLN A 341 17.00 -31.35 2.34
CA GLN A 341 17.75 -30.63 1.30
C GLN A 341 17.34 -29.16 1.08
N ARG A 342 16.12 -28.75 1.45
CA ARG A 342 15.72 -27.33 1.38
C ARG A 342 16.39 -26.45 2.45
N ARG A 343 16.95 -27.04 3.50
CA ARG A 343 17.50 -26.33 4.67
C ARG A 343 18.99 -26.00 4.53
N GLU A 344 19.69 -26.65 3.60
CA GLU A 344 21.15 -26.56 3.43
C GLU A 344 21.58 -25.62 2.29
N LYS A 345 20.62 -24.98 1.60
CA LYS A 345 20.90 -24.06 0.48
C LYS A 345 21.58 -22.74 0.91
N TYR A 346 21.37 -22.29 2.14
CA TYR A 346 21.83 -20.99 2.64
C TYR A 346 22.91 -21.16 3.71
N ASN A 347 23.96 -20.33 3.65
CA ASN A 347 25.05 -20.36 4.63
C ASN A 347 24.52 -19.96 6.02
N PRO A 348 24.84 -20.71 7.10
CA PRO A 348 24.39 -20.38 8.44
C PRO A 348 25.28 -19.32 9.10
N LEU A 349 24.67 -18.41 9.87
CA LEU A 349 25.40 -17.48 10.75
C LEU A 349 26.11 -18.28 11.85
N VAL A 350 27.45 -18.20 11.91
CA VAL A 350 28.25 -18.89 12.92
C VAL A 350 28.53 -17.95 14.10
N ARG A 351 28.99 -16.73 13.80
CA ARG A 351 29.33 -15.70 14.79
C ARG A 351 28.48 -14.45 14.56
N LEU A 352 28.03 -13.82 15.64
CA LEU A 352 27.31 -12.55 15.64
C LEU A 352 28.23 -11.51 16.30
N ASP A 353 28.57 -10.46 15.57
CA ASP A 353 29.63 -9.52 15.96
C ASP A 353 29.04 -8.19 16.42
N THR A 354 28.10 -7.61 15.66
CA THR A 354 27.31 -6.44 16.11
C THR A 354 25.85 -6.53 15.73
N VAL A 355 25.00 -5.81 16.48
CA VAL A 355 23.58 -5.59 16.21
C VAL A 355 23.33 -4.09 16.25
N ASN A 356 22.94 -3.51 15.11
CA ASN A 356 22.83 -2.06 14.88
C ASN A 356 24.10 -1.27 15.31
N GLY A 357 25.29 -1.83 15.08
CA GLY A 357 26.57 -1.25 15.50
C GLY A 357 26.91 -1.44 16.99
N MET A 358 25.97 -1.90 17.81
CA MET A 358 26.17 -2.18 19.23
C MET A 358 26.65 -3.61 19.47
N SER A 359 27.18 -3.89 20.67
CA SER A 359 27.49 -5.27 21.08
C SER A 359 26.19 -6.12 21.14
N PRO A 360 26.26 -7.44 20.91
CA PRO A 360 25.09 -8.33 21.03
C PRO A 360 24.53 -8.48 22.45
N ASP A 361 25.21 -7.94 23.47
CA ASP A 361 24.74 -7.90 24.86
C ASP A 361 24.12 -6.55 25.25
N ASP A 362 24.58 -5.44 24.66
CA ASP A 362 23.96 -4.13 24.83
C ASP A 362 22.68 -3.99 23.99
N ALA A 363 22.66 -4.58 22.79
CA ALA A 363 21.48 -4.65 21.93
C ALA A 363 20.31 -5.47 22.52
N LYS A 364 20.47 -6.09 23.70
CA LYS A 364 19.39 -6.71 24.49
C LYS A 364 18.71 -5.75 25.48
N LYS A 365 19.35 -4.60 25.76
CA LYS A 365 18.96 -3.63 26.80
C LYS A 365 18.10 -2.49 26.26
N ARG A 366 18.26 -2.13 24.98
CA ARG A 366 17.41 -1.17 24.25
C ARG A 366 15.92 -1.49 24.41
N ASP A 367 15.12 -0.44 24.48
CA ASP A 367 13.66 -0.54 24.55
C ASP A 367 13.01 -1.00 23.23
N GLU A 368 11.70 -1.22 23.29
CA GLU A 368 10.87 -1.55 22.13
C GLU A 368 10.13 -0.29 21.65
N PHE A 369 10.16 -0.01 20.34
CA PHE A 369 9.54 1.16 19.72
C PHE A 369 8.09 1.44 20.15
N TYR A 370 7.31 0.40 20.45
CA TYR A 370 5.91 0.51 20.88
C TYR A 370 5.71 0.73 22.39
N LYS A 371 6.77 0.70 23.20
CA LYS A 371 6.78 1.04 24.63
C LYS A 371 7.20 2.49 24.90
N LEU A 372 7.87 3.13 23.95
CA LEU A 372 8.33 4.52 24.02
C LEU A 372 7.15 5.50 23.95
N THR A 373 7.16 6.57 24.75
CA THR A 373 6.07 7.57 24.79
C THR A 373 5.97 8.32 23.46
N PRO A 374 4.82 8.29 22.75
CA PRO A 374 4.64 9.06 21.54
C PRO A 374 4.23 10.51 21.86
N LEU A 375 4.95 11.47 21.28
CA LEU A 375 4.64 12.89 21.35
C LEU A 375 4.15 13.45 20.00
N TYR A 376 3.60 14.66 20.02
CA TYR A 376 3.52 15.49 18.82
C TYR A 376 4.94 15.94 18.39
N PRO A 377 5.16 16.23 17.11
CA PRO A 377 6.35 16.95 16.66
C PRO A 377 6.52 18.28 17.40
N GLN A 378 7.76 18.59 17.74
CA GLN A 378 8.17 19.80 18.47
C GLN A 378 9.34 20.49 17.75
N GLU A 379 10.26 19.71 17.19
CA GLU A 379 11.31 20.22 16.30
C GLU A 379 10.84 20.16 14.83
N ARG A 380 11.15 21.20 14.07
CA ARG A 380 10.77 21.38 12.67
C ARG A 380 11.87 20.94 11.72
N LEU A 381 11.53 20.07 10.76
CA LEU A 381 12.37 19.81 9.59
C LEU A 381 12.21 21.00 8.64
N ARG A 382 13.13 21.97 8.72
CA ARG A 382 13.11 23.16 7.85
C ARG A 382 13.48 22.73 6.44
N LEU A 383 12.66 23.13 5.46
CA LEU A 383 12.83 22.73 4.06
C LEU A 383 13.44 23.85 3.20
N GLU A 384 13.25 25.12 3.58
CA GLU A 384 13.91 26.26 2.93
C GLU A 384 15.44 26.06 2.87
N THR A 385 15.99 26.12 1.65
CA THR A 385 17.43 25.94 1.35
C THR A 385 17.95 27.14 0.55
N GLU A 386 17.84 27.09 -0.78
CA GLU A 386 18.21 28.19 -1.66
C GLU A 386 17.01 29.14 -1.91
N PRO A 387 17.22 30.45 -2.16
CA PRO A 387 16.14 31.40 -2.45
C PRO A 387 15.25 31.02 -3.64
N ASN A 388 15.84 30.32 -4.61
CA ASN A 388 15.22 29.79 -5.83
C ASN A 388 14.35 28.54 -5.59
N ALA A 389 14.47 27.88 -4.43
CA ALA A 389 13.85 26.59 -4.12
C ALA A 389 12.39 26.76 -3.66
N ILE A 390 11.61 27.51 -4.45
CA ILE A 390 10.25 27.98 -4.11
C ILE A 390 9.34 26.84 -3.63
N THR A 391 9.46 25.63 -4.18
CA THR A 391 8.75 24.42 -3.69
C THR A 391 8.91 24.22 -2.19
N THR A 392 10.15 24.24 -1.68
CA THR A 392 10.44 24.00 -0.26
C THR A 392 9.97 25.16 0.60
N ARG A 393 10.23 26.39 0.14
CA ARG A 393 9.82 27.64 0.80
C ARG A 393 8.30 27.75 0.96
N VAL A 394 7.52 27.32 -0.04
CA VAL A 394 6.04 27.27 0.03
C VAL A 394 5.57 26.20 1.01
N ILE A 395 6.15 25.00 1.01
CA ILE A 395 5.75 23.93 1.96
C ILE A 395 5.94 24.41 3.40
N ASP A 396 7.09 25.02 3.71
CA ASP A 396 7.39 25.58 5.03
C ASP A 396 6.37 26.65 5.50
N LEU A 397 5.74 27.38 4.57
CA LEU A 397 4.78 28.45 4.88
C LEU A 397 3.32 27.98 4.94
N VAL A 398 3.03 26.78 4.42
CA VAL A 398 1.65 26.27 4.28
C VAL A 398 1.42 25.03 5.15
N ALA A 399 2.28 24.02 5.01
CA ALA A 399 2.21 22.73 5.69
C ALA A 399 3.60 22.33 6.26
N PRO A 400 4.05 22.99 7.35
CA PRO A 400 5.37 22.77 7.94
C PRO A 400 5.52 21.33 8.47
N ILE A 401 6.66 20.69 8.22
CA ILE A 401 6.88 19.29 8.56
C ILE A 401 7.78 19.18 9.80
N GLY A 402 7.38 18.36 10.77
CA GLY A 402 8.15 18.12 11.99
C GLY A 402 8.91 16.80 12.03
N LYS A 403 9.83 16.71 12.99
CA LYS A 403 10.40 15.44 13.47
C LYS A 403 9.30 14.62 14.15
N GLY A 404 8.96 13.47 13.56
CA GLY A 404 7.85 12.61 13.96
C GLY A 404 6.53 12.80 13.20
N GLN A 405 6.52 13.54 12.08
CA GLN A 405 5.28 13.83 11.32
C GLN A 405 4.74 12.57 10.60
N ARG A 406 3.40 12.46 10.52
CA ARG A 406 2.67 11.59 9.57
C ARG A 406 2.08 12.46 8.47
N ALA A 407 2.91 12.78 7.47
CA ALA A 407 2.52 13.64 6.35
C ALA A 407 1.99 12.83 5.16
N LEU A 408 0.96 13.36 4.50
CA LEU A 408 0.45 12.84 3.23
C LEU A 408 0.58 13.89 2.13
N ILE A 409 1.27 13.56 1.03
CA ILE A 409 1.31 14.37 -0.18
C ILE A 409 0.18 13.89 -1.10
N VAL A 410 -0.93 14.62 -1.08
CA VAL A 410 -2.18 14.26 -1.76
C VAL A 410 -2.12 14.78 -3.19
N SER A 411 -1.81 13.90 -4.16
CA SER A 411 -1.49 14.28 -5.54
C SER A 411 -2.40 13.59 -6.56
N PRO A 412 -3.08 14.35 -7.43
CA PRO A 412 -3.54 13.84 -8.71
C PRO A 412 -2.36 13.34 -9.57
N PRO A 413 -2.57 12.40 -10.51
CA PRO A 413 -1.60 12.07 -11.54
C PRO A 413 -1.11 13.31 -12.29
N LYS A 414 0.19 13.35 -12.60
CA LYS A 414 0.91 14.46 -13.27
C LYS A 414 0.97 15.80 -12.50
N ALA A 415 0.44 15.92 -11.29
CA ALA A 415 0.47 17.16 -10.50
C ALA A 415 1.82 17.45 -9.78
N GLY A 416 2.94 16.90 -10.26
CA GLY A 416 4.28 17.21 -9.73
C GLY A 416 4.78 16.39 -8.53
N LYS A 417 4.05 15.33 -8.11
CA LYS A 417 4.40 14.36 -7.05
C LYS A 417 5.92 14.19 -6.83
N THR A 418 6.62 13.70 -7.84
CA THR A 418 8.04 13.29 -7.76
C THR A 418 8.96 14.49 -7.53
N MET A 419 8.70 15.63 -8.17
CA MET A 419 9.46 16.88 -7.97
C MET A 419 9.32 17.41 -6.54
N VAL A 420 8.12 17.31 -5.95
CA VAL A 420 7.86 17.70 -4.55
C VAL A 420 8.58 16.76 -3.59
N LEU A 421 8.53 15.44 -3.84
CA LEU A 421 9.20 14.43 -3.00
C LEU A 421 10.72 14.57 -3.04
N GLN A 422 11.31 14.80 -4.22
CA GLN A 422 12.75 15.08 -4.41
C GLN A 422 13.17 16.40 -3.74
N ALA A 423 12.36 17.46 -3.85
CA ALA A 423 12.65 18.74 -3.19
C ALA A 423 12.68 18.59 -1.67
N ILE A 424 11.75 17.82 -1.07
CA ILE A 424 11.74 17.50 0.36
C ILE A 424 12.98 16.67 0.74
N ALA A 425 13.32 15.65 -0.04
CA ALA A 425 14.48 14.77 0.19
C ALA A 425 15.82 15.55 0.20
N ASN A 426 16.00 16.44 -0.77
CA ASN A 426 17.22 17.22 -0.93
C ASN A 426 17.30 18.39 0.06
N ALA A 427 16.16 18.93 0.50
CA ALA A 427 16.12 19.87 1.61
C ALA A 427 16.53 19.20 2.94
N ILE A 428 15.93 18.05 3.28
CA ILE A 428 16.24 17.33 4.53
C ILE A 428 17.72 16.92 4.58
N THR A 429 18.29 16.41 3.49
CA THR A 429 19.72 16.04 3.45
C THR A 429 20.69 17.24 3.42
N THR A 430 20.19 18.46 3.24
CA THR A 430 20.98 19.70 3.32
C THR A 430 20.86 20.36 4.70
N ASN A 431 19.66 20.45 5.25
CA ASN A 431 19.35 21.17 6.49
C ASN A 431 19.37 20.31 7.75
N ASN A 432 19.08 19.01 7.61
CA ASN A 432 18.99 18.02 8.69
C ASN A 432 19.84 16.77 8.37
N PRO A 433 21.17 16.91 8.15
CA PRO A 433 22.05 15.79 7.80
C PRO A 433 22.22 14.75 8.92
N GLU A 434 21.70 15.01 10.12
CA GLU A 434 21.59 14.04 11.21
C GLU A 434 20.42 13.05 11.04
N CYS A 435 19.44 13.38 10.19
CA CYS A 435 18.30 12.50 9.92
C CYS A 435 18.68 11.38 8.94
N HIS A 436 18.43 10.13 9.32
CA HIS A 436 18.59 8.98 8.42
C HIS A 436 17.45 8.96 7.39
N LEU A 437 17.72 9.43 6.18
CA LEU A 437 16.75 9.48 5.08
C LEU A 437 16.64 8.13 4.36
N MET A 438 15.44 7.55 4.38
CA MET A 438 15.06 6.35 3.64
C MET A 438 14.00 6.72 2.59
N VAL A 439 14.12 6.21 1.36
CA VAL A 439 13.12 6.41 0.30
C VAL A 439 12.60 5.06 -0.15
N VAL A 440 11.35 4.75 0.16
CA VAL A 440 10.69 3.48 -0.15
C VAL A 440 9.80 3.66 -1.37
N LEU A 441 10.16 2.99 -2.46
CA LEU A 441 9.44 3.03 -3.75
C LEU A 441 8.79 1.67 -4.00
N ALA A 442 7.48 1.65 -4.18
CA ALA A 442 6.69 0.41 -4.28
C ALA A 442 5.70 0.48 -5.45
N ASP A 443 5.76 -0.49 -6.37
CA ASP A 443 4.97 -0.54 -7.61
C ASP A 443 5.22 0.70 -8.52
N GLU A 444 6.39 1.32 -8.41
CA GLU A 444 6.79 2.47 -9.23
C GLU A 444 7.76 2.04 -10.36
N ARG A 445 7.99 2.95 -11.31
CA ARG A 445 8.69 2.65 -12.56
C ARG A 445 10.22 2.58 -12.42
N PRO A 446 10.92 1.67 -13.15
CA PRO A 446 12.38 1.61 -13.13
C PRO A 446 13.08 2.93 -13.48
N GLU A 447 12.53 3.73 -14.39
CA GLU A 447 13.06 5.06 -14.71
C GLU A 447 12.91 6.06 -13.55
N GLU A 448 11.78 6.05 -12.84
CA GLU A 448 11.52 6.90 -11.67
C GLU A 448 12.37 6.47 -10.45
N VAL A 449 12.58 5.15 -10.28
CA VAL A 449 13.51 4.59 -9.29
C VAL A 449 14.95 5.04 -9.57
N THR A 450 15.38 4.96 -10.84
CA THR A 450 16.74 5.34 -11.26
C THR A 450 16.98 6.84 -11.08
N ASP A 451 15.98 7.69 -11.38
CA ASP A 451 16.05 9.13 -11.15
C ASP A 451 16.16 9.44 -9.64
N MET A 452 15.32 8.82 -8.81
CA MET A 452 15.40 8.98 -7.35
C MET A 452 16.76 8.56 -6.78
N GLN A 453 17.32 7.43 -7.24
CA GLN A 453 18.64 6.93 -6.83
C GLN A 453 19.80 7.86 -7.21
N ARG A 454 19.66 8.68 -8.26
CA ARG A 454 20.67 9.65 -8.70
C ARG A 454 20.49 11.03 -8.07
N SER A 455 19.25 11.41 -7.82
CA SER A 455 18.85 12.75 -7.40
C SER A 455 18.80 12.94 -5.89
N VAL A 456 18.72 11.86 -5.09
CA VAL A 456 18.58 11.92 -3.61
C VAL A 456 19.75 11.26 -2.88
N LYS A 457 20.31 11.97 -1.89
CA LYS A 457 21.38 11.48 -1.00
C LYS A 457 20.82 10.68 0.19
N GLY A 458 20.24 9.51 -0.06
CA GLY A 458 19.63 8.68 1.00
C GLY A 458 19.60 7.18 0.68
N GLU A 459 19.07 6.39 1.62
CA GLU A 459 18.86 4.95 1.44
C GLU A 459 17.63 4.69 0.56
N VAL A 460 17.85 4.55 -0.76
CA VAL A 460 16.75 4.32 -1.73
C VAL A 460 16.46 2.82 -1.87
N ILE A 461 15.26 2.43 -1.45
CA ILE A 461 14.77 1.07 -1.29
C ILE A 461 13.60 0.89 -2.27
N ALA A 462 13.76 0.03 -3.29
CA ALA A 462 12.78 -0.06 -4.37
C ALA A 462 12.28 -1.48 -4.66
N SER A 463 10.99 -1.58 -4.98
CA SER A 463 10.36 -2.74 -5.61
C SER A 463 9.52 -2.24 -6.80
N THR A 464 10.05 -2.42 -8.00
CA THR A 464 9.48 -1.95 -9.28
C THR A 464 8.21 -2.72 -9.67
N PHE A 465 7.33 -2.12 -10.49
CA PHE A 465 6.01 -2.68 -10.85
C PHE A 465 6.03 -4.03 -11.60
N ASP A 466 7.17 -4.47 -12.11
CA ASP A 466 7.36 -5.77 -12.76
C ASP A 466 7.43 -6.94 -11.76
N ARG A 467 7.57 -6.64 -10.46
CA ARG A 467 7.60 -7.60 -9.36
C ARG A 467 6.19 -7.96 -8.85
N PRO A 468 6.00 -9.14 -8.24
CA PRO A 468 4.71 -9.50 -7.67
C PRO A 468 4.36 -8.60 -6.45
N PRO A 469 3.06 -8.37 -6.16
CA PRO A 469 2.62 -7.54 -5.03
C PRO A 469 3.21 -7.92 -3.66
N SER A 470 3.58 -9.19 -3.47
CA SER A 470 4.25 -9.70 -2.27
C SER A 470 5.66 -9.13 -2.07
N ASP A 471 6.39 -8.80 -3.13
CA ASP A 471 7.71 -8.17 -3.04
C ASP A 471 7.55 -6.74 -2.50
N HIS A 472 6.55 -6.00 -2.97
CA HIS A 472 6.30 -4.62 -2.54
C HIS A 472 5.95 -4.54 -1.04
N THR A 473 5.10 -5.44 -0.56
CA THR A 473 4.72 -5.49 0.87
C THR A 473 5.89 -5.96 1.74
N THR A 474 6.64 -6.99 1.30
CA THR A 474 7.84 -7.47 2.02
C THR A 474 8.89 -6.37 2.19
N VAL A 475 9.17 -5.63 1.11
CA VAL A 475 10.13 -4.50 1.14
C VAL A 475 9.67 -3.40 2.07
N ALA A 476 8.41 -2.98 1.98
CA ALA A 476 7.86 -1.94 2.86
C ALA A 476 7.90 -2.35 4.34
N GLU A 477 7.57 -3.60 4.67
CA GLU A 477 7.61 -4.10 6.05
C GLU A 477 9.02 -4.14 6.63
N LEU A 478 10.00 -4.64 5.86
CA LEU A 478 11.37 -4.71 6.33
C LEU A 478 12.00 -3.31 6.43
N ALA A 479 11.64 -2.37 5.54
CA ALA A 479 12.04 -0.97 5.61
C ALA A 479 11.46 -0.26 6.85
N ILE A 480 10.16 -0.43 7.16
CA ILE A 480 9.56 0.24 8.32
C ILE A 480 9.99 -0.39 9.65
N GLU A 481 10.28 -1.69 9.70
CA GLU A 481 10.94 -2.28 10.87
C GLU A 481 12.38 -1.76 11.01
N ARG A 482 13.16 -1.67 9.92
CA ARG A 482 14.51 -1.07 9.95
C ARG A 482 14.49 0.36 10.50
N ALA A 483 13.54 1.18 10.07
CA ALA A 483 13.35 2.53 10.59
C ALA A 483 13.08 2.55 12.11
N LYS A 484 12.18 1.68 12.61
CA LYS A 484 11.93 1.52 14.06
C LYS A 484 13.18 1.09 14.83
N ARG A 485 14.00 0.20 14.25
CA ARG A 485 15.26 -0.26 14.88
C ARG A 485 16.30 0.85 15.01
N LEU A 486 16.29 1.85 14.13
CA LEU A 486 17.15 3.04 14.22
C LEU A 486 16.64 4.04 15.28
N VAL A 487 15.32 4.27 15.33
CA VAL A 487 14.71 5.16 16.34
C VAL A 487 14.88 4.63 17.77
N GLU A 488 14.89 3.31 17.94
CA GLU A 488 15.23 2.64 19.22
C GLU A 488 16.68 2.89 19.70
N LEU A 489 17.53 3.53 18.89
CA LEU A 489 18.91 3.93 19.26
C LEU A 489 19.03 5.44 19.48
N GLY A 490 17.93 6.21 19.32
CA GLY A 490 17.92 7.66 19.42
C GLY A 490 18.07 8.42 18.09
N HIS A 491 18.08 7.74 16.93
CA HIS A 491 18.18 8.43 15.63
C HIS A 491 16.86 9.03 15.18
N ASP A 492 16.91 10.21 14.57
CA ASP A 492 15.84 10.72 13.72
C ASP A 492 15.85 9.99 12.37
N VAL A 493 14.69 9.51 11.94
CA VAL A 493 14.52 8.75 10.69
C VAL A 493 13.38 9.34 9.88
N VAL A 494 13.65 9.65 8.61
CA VAL A 494 12.65 10.14 7.65
C VAL A 494 12.42 9.07 6.60
N VAL A 495 11.20 8.58 6.49
CA VAL A 495 10.78 7.63 5.44
C VAL A 495 9.90 8.35 4.43
N LEU A 496 10.41 8.55 3.22
CA LEU A 496 9.62 9.00 2.07
C LEU A 496 9.03 7.75 1.39
N LEU A 497 7.70 7.64 1.33
CA LEU A 497 7.02 6.50 0.72
C LEU A 497 6.30 6.93 -0.56
N ASP A 498 6.68 6.33 -1.70
CA ASP A 498 6.00 6.50 -2.97
C ASP A 498 5.45 5.14 -3.48
N SER A 499 4.17 4.80 -3.29
CA SER A 499 3.09 5.58 -2.64
C SER A 499 2.31 4.74 -1.63
N ILE A 500 1.65 5.38 -0.65
CA ILE A 500 0.76 4.67 0.28
C ILE A 500 -0.44 4.05 -0.47
N THR A 501 -0.88 4.67 -1.57
CA THR A 501 -1.96 4.15 -2.41
C THR A 501 -1.55 2.86 -3.14
N ARG A 502 -0.35 2.84 -3.75
CA ARG A 502 0.22 1.64 -4.37
C ARG A 502 0.47 0.54 -3.35
N LEU A 503 0.99 0.87 -2.16
CA LEU A 503 1.17 -0.10 -1.08
C LEU A 503 -0.17 -0.68 -0.59
N GLY A 504 -1.21 0.13 -0.48
CA GLY A 504 -2.58 -0.32 -0.19
C GLY A 504 -3.13 -1.31 -1.24
N ARG A 505 -2.91 -1.02 -2.53
CA ARG A 505 -3.22 -1.96 -3.63
C ARG A 505 -2.41 -3.25 -3.54
N ALA A 506 -1.12 -3.18 -3.21
CA ALA A 506 -0.26 -4.34 -3.07
C ALA A 506 -0.73 -5.27 -1.94
N TYR A 507 -1.08 -4.71 -0.77
CA TYR A 507 -1.68 -5.49 0.32
C TYR A 507 -3.03 -6.09 -0.08
N ASN A 508 -3.89 -5.36 -0.79
CA ASN A 508 -5.18 -5.87 -1.26
C ASN A 508 -5.04 -7.06 -2.24
N ASN A 509 -3.98 -7.06 -3.04
CA ASN A 509 -3.72 -8.10 -4.04
C ASN A 509 -2.91 -9.29 -3.49
N SER A 510 -2.22 -9.13 -2.34
CA SER A 510 -1.40 -10.19 -1.72
C SER A 510 -2.02 -10.84 -0.48
N SER A 511 -3.00 -10.20 0.15
CA SER A 511 -3.66 -10.72 1.36
C SER A 511 -4.68 -11.82 1.03
N PRO A 512 -4.84 -12.86 1.86
CA PRO A 512 -5.97 -13.78 1.77
C PRO A 512 -7.30 -13.02 1.95
N ALA A 513 -8.29 -13.32 1.11
CA ALA A 513 -9.59 -12.64 1.17
C ALA A 513 -10.34 -12.95 2.48
N SER A 514 -10.79 -11.91 3.19
CA SER A 514 -11.58 -12.00 4.43
C SER A 514 -13.04 -12.35 4.20
N GLY A 515 -13.49 -12.34 2.95
CA GLY A 515 -14.91 -12.44 2.57
C GLY A 515 -15.72 -11.15 2.80
N ARG A 516 -15.09 -10.08 3.29
CA ARG A 516 -15.72 -8.76 3.51
C ARG A 516 -15.06 -7.70 2.65
N ILE A 517 -15.69 -7.42 1.51
CA ILE A 517 -15.22 -6.44 0.52
C ILE A 517 -15.97 -5.11 0.74
N LEU A 518 -15.20 -4.04 0.91
CA LEU A 518 -15.66 -2.66 0.98
C LEU A 518 -15.98 -2.09 -0.41
N SER A 519 -16.67 -0.96 -0.44
CA SER A 519 -16.83 -0.13 -1.64
C SER A 519 -15.48 0.08 -2.35
N GLY A 520 -15.47 0.05 -3.68
CA GLY A 520 -14.25 0.14 -4.47
C GLY A 520 -13.46 -1.16 -4.64
N GLY A 521 -13.92 -2.29 -4.08
CA GLY A 521 -13.32 -3.61 -4.31
C GLY A 521 -12.14 -3.96 -3.38
N ILE A 522 -12.10 -3.34 -2.21
CA ILE A 522 -11.02 -3.50 -1.23
C ILE A 522 -11.42 -4.45 -0.12
N ASP A 523 -10.57 -5.39 0.24
CA ASP A 523 -10.80 -6.24 1.41
C ASP A 523 -10.67 -5.45 2.72
N SER A 524 -11.64 -5.64 3.63
CA SER A 524 -11.69 -4.93 4.92
C SER A 524 -10.46 -5.10 5.82
N THR A 525 -9.64 -6.14 5.60
CA THR A 525 -8.40 -6.40 6.34
C THR A 525 -7.15 -5.85 5.65
N ALA A 526 -7.18 -5.66 4.33
CA ALA A 526 -6.01 -5.27 3.52
C ALA A 526 -5.45 -3.88 3.87
N LEU A 527 -6.28 -2.97 4.38
CA LEU A 527 -5.84 -1.62 4.77
C LEU A 527 -5.16 -1.58 6.14
N TYR A 528 -5.27 -2.64 6.97
CA TYR A 528 -4.72 -2.63 8.33
C TYR A 528 -3.18 -2.58 8.38
N PRO A 529 -2.41 -3.39 7.62
CA PRO A 529 -0.95 -3.28 7.57
C PRO A 529 -0.42 -1.90 7.11
N PRO A 530 -0.88 -1.29 5.99
CA PRO A 530 -0.40 0.03 5.60
C PRO A 530 -0.90 1.15 6.53
N LYS A 531 -2.05 1.00 7.19
CA LYS A 531 -2.48 1.90 8.27
C LYS A 531 -1.55 1.83 9.48
N ARG A 532 -1.01 0.64 9.80
CA ARG A 532 0.06 0.45 10.80
C ARG A 532 1.44 0.93 10.33
N PHE A 533 1.73 0.92 9.02
CA PHE A 533 2.93 1.56 8.46
C PHE A 533 2.88 3.06 8.72
N LEU A 534 1.86 3.76 8.22
CA LEU A 534 1.72 5.21 8.39
C LEU A 534 1.57 5.60 9.88
N GLY A 535 0.81 4.82 10.66
CA GLY A 535 0.66 4.97 12.11
C GLY A 535 1.92 4.64 12.93
N ALA A 536 3.01 4.17 12.32
CA ALA A 536 4.28 4.04 13.00
C ALA A 536 4.89 5.42 13.31
N ALA A 537 4.78 6.39 12.40
CA ALA A 537 5.42 7.71 12.57
C ALA A 537 4.90 8.49 13.79
N ARG A 538 5.85 9.04 14.55
CA ARG A 538 5.68 9.67 15.86
C ARG A 538 6.97 10.37 16.27
N ASN A 539 6.86 11.43 17.07
CA ASN A 539 7.98 11.91 17.88
C ASN A 539 8.07 11.05 19.16
N ILE A 540 9.25 10.93 19.77
CA ILE A 540 9.45 10.13 20.99
C ILE A 540 10.00 11.01 22.12
N GLU A 541 9.41 10.86 23.30
CA GLU A 541 9.94 11.45 24.53
C GLU A 541 11.32 10.87 24.88
N HIS A 542 12.34 11.72 24.96
CA HIS A 542 13.74 11.35 25.22
C HIS A 542 14.37 10.33 24.24
N GLY A 543 13.85 10.23 23.02
CA GLY A 543 14.40 9.40 21.93
C GLY A 543 14.52 10.17 20.62
N GLY A 544 14.79 9.45 19.53
CA GLY A 544 14.72 10.00 18.17
C GLY A 544 13.30 9.92 17.60
N SER A 545 13.06 10.55 16.45
CA SER A 545 11.74 10.57 15.82
C SER A 545 11.61 9.65 14.60
N LEU A 546 10.39 9.18 14.31
CA LEU A 546 10.04 8.55 13.04
C LEU A 546 9.10 9.47 12.25
N THR A 547 9.61 10.14 11.22
CA THR A 547 8.80 10.87 10.24
C THR A 547 8.47 9.96 9.07
N ILE A 548 7.20 9.95 8.62
CA ILE A 548 6.77 9.30 7.38
C ILE A 548 6.06 10.35 6.51
N ILE A 549 6.51 10.48 5.27
CA ILE A 549 5.92 11.34 4.25
C ILE A 549 5.47 10.42 3.11
N GLY A 550 4.19 10.06 3.09
CA GLY A 550 3.61 9.18 2.07
C GLY A 550 2.94 9.98 0.96
N THR A 551 3.25 9.68 -0.30
CA THR A 551 2.42 10.18 -1.42
C THR A 551 1.11 9.39 -1.45
N ALA A 552 0.00 10.06 -1.74
CA ALA A 552 -1.33 9.47 -1.88
C ALA A 552 -1.94 9.92 -3.22
N LEU A 553 -2.31 8.96 -4.05
CA LEU A 553 -2.91 9.22 -5.36
C LEU A 553 -4.42 9.45 -5.21
N VAL A 554 -4.89 10.58 -5.74
CA VAL A 554 -6.31 10.96 -5.79
C VAL A 554 -6.74 11.26 -7.22
N GLU A 555 -8.05 11.39 -7.46
CA GLU A 555 -8.61 11.73 -8.78
C GLU A 555 -8.14 10.82 -9.94
N THR A 556 -7.88 9.55 -9.63
CA THR A 556 -7.44 8.50 -10.59
C THR A 556 -8.60 7.90 -11.40
N GLY A 557 -9.85 8.19 -11.02
CA GLY A 557 -11.05 7.52 -11.51
C GLY A 557 -11.36 6.18 -10.82
N SER A 558 -10.45 5.64 -9.99
CA SER A 558 -10.68 4.38 -9.28
C SER A 558 -11.32 4.61 -7.92
N MET A 559 -12.52 4.06 -7.69
CA MET A 559 -13.19 4.10 -6.38
C MET A 559 -12.36 3.46 -5.27
N GLY A 560 -11.48 2.51 -5.61
CA GLY A 560 -10.53 1.92 -4.66
C GLY A 560 -9.52 2.96 -4.13
N ASP A 561 -8.94 3.79 -5.00
CA ASP A 561 -7.98 4.82 -4.55
C ASP A 561 -8.65 5.85 -3.64
N THR A 562 -9.91 6.21 -3.92
CA THR A 562 -10.71 7.10 -3.05
C THR A 562 -10.89 6.50 -1.65
N VAL A 563 -11.26 5.23 -1.54
CA VAL A 563 -11.48 4.56 -0.23
C VAL A 563 -10.15 4.35 0.51
N ILE A 564 -9.08 4.03 -0.22
CA ILE A 564 -7.71 3.98 0.31
C ILE A 564 -7.29 5.35 0.88
N PHE A 565 -7.56 6.44 0.15
CA PHE A 565 -7.20 7.79 0.56
C PHE A 565 -7.91 8.22 1.85
N GLU A 566 -9.24 8.10 1.92
CA GLU A 566 -10.01 8.55 3.10
C GLU A 566 -9.63 7.77 4.38
N GLU A 567 -9.32 6.48 4.28
CA GLU A 567 -8.83 5.67 5.40
C GLU A 567 -7.46 6.11 5.95
N PHE A 568 -6.56 6.59 5.08
CA PHE A 568 -5.25 7.12 5.49
C PHE A 568 -5.29 8.59 5.90
N LYS A 569 -6.20 9.39 5.33
CA LYS A 569 -6.43 10.79 5.71
C LYS A 569 -6.74 10.95 7.20
N GLY A 570 -7.57 10.05 7.75
CA GLY A 570 -7.84 9.98 9.20
C GLY A 570 -6.64 9.57 10.07
N THR A 571 -5.55 9.06 9.47
CA THR A 571 -4.34 8.56 10.15
C THR A 571 -3.19 9.58 10.13
N GLY A 572 -3.13 10.42 9.10
CA GLY A 572 -2.18 11.52 8.98
C GLY A 572 -2.38 12.65 9.99
N ASN A 573 -1.36 13.48 10.16
CA ASN A 573 -1.44 14.75 10.90
C ASN A 573 -0.86 15.96 10.13
N ALA A 574 -0.33 15.75 8.92
CA ALA A 574 -0.11 16.82 7.93
C ALA A 574 -0.63 16.36 6.55
N GLU A 575 -1.21 17.29 5.80
CA GLU A 575 -1.72 17.07 4.45
C GLU A 575 -1.13 18.17 3.54
N LEU A 576 -0.40 17.79 2.49
CA LEU A 576 0.08 18.70 1.44
C LEU A 576 -0.64 18.30 0.14
N LYS A 577 -1.61 19.10 -0.28
CA LYS A 577 -2.41 18.82 -1.47
C LYS A 577 -1.82 19.50 -2.71
N LEU A 578 -1.68 18.74 -3.79
CA LEU A 578 -1.36 19.26 -5.12
C LEU A 578 -2.66 19.32 -5.95
N ASP A 579 -2.86 20.39 -6.72
CA ASP A 579 -4.07 20.59 -7.53
C ASP A 579 -3.79 20.47 -9.03
N ARG A 580 -4.68 19.75 -9.74
CA ARG A 580 -4.53 19.47 -11.17
C ARG A 580 -4.63 20.73 -12.03
N LYS A 581 -5.51 21.69 -11.70
CA LYS A 581 -5.75 22.91 -12.49
C LYS A 581 -4.56 23.87 -12.40
N ILE A 582 -3.91 23.93 -11.24
CA ILE A 582 -2.68 24.69 -11.02
C ILE A 582 -1.54 24.08 -11.87
N ALA A 583 -1.40 22.74 -11.87
CA ALA A 583 -0.43 22.02 -12.68
C ALA A 583 -0.70 22.14 -14.21
N GLU A 584 -1.96 22.08 -14.65
CA GLU A 584 -2.37 22.22 -16.05
C GLU A 584 -2.01 23.60 -16.63
N LYS A 585 -2.06 24.65 -15.79
CA LYS A 585 -1.58 26.00 -16.12
C LYS A 585 -0.06 26.15 -16.05
N ARG A 586 0.68 25.08 -15.73
CA ARG A 586 2.13 25.04 -15.57
C ARG A 586 2.66 25.93 -14.41
N THR A 587 1.82 26.21 -13.42
CA THR A 587 2.23 26.90 -12.19
C THR A 587 2.89 25.88 -11.24
N TRP A 588 4.14 26.13 -10.85
CA TRP A 588 4.93 25.23 -9.99
C TRP A 588 5.54 26.01 -8.81
N PRO A 589 5.46 25.51 -7.56
CA PRO A 589 4.82 24.24 -7.15
C PRO A 589 3.29 24.29 -7.26
N ALA A 590 2.67 23.18 -7.65
CA ALA A 590 1.22 23.09 -7.88
C ALA A 590 0.42 22.86 -6.58
N ILE A 591 0.79 23.53 -5.49
CA ILE A 591 0.23 23.33 -4.13
C ILE A 591 -1.08 24.09 -3.96
N ASP A 592 -2.12 23.41 -3.48
CA ASP A 592 -3.33 24.03 -2.97
C ASP A 592 -3.08 24.58 -1.56
N VAL A 593 -2.98 25.89 -1.46
CA VAL A 593 -2.70 26.64 -0.21
C VAL A 593 -3.83 26.54 0.81
N HIS A 594 -5.06 26.23 0.39
CA HIS A 594 -6.26 26.22 1.24
C HIS A 594 -6.52 24.83 1.83
N GLN A 595 -6.24 23.78 1.06
CA GLN A 595 -6.41 22.38 1.47
C GLN A 595 -5.16 21.78 2.12
N SER A 596 -3.99 22.39 1.94
CA SER A 596 -2.75 21.97 2.61
C SER A 596 -2.66 22.54 4.02
N SER A 597 -2.36 21.70 5.02
CA SER A 597 -2.29 22.10 6.42
C SER A 597 -1.46 21.13 7.28
N THR A 598 -1.17 21.52 8.52
CA THR A 598 -0.56 20.63 9.52
C THR A 598 -1.25 20.81 10.86
N ARG A 599 -1.59 19.71 11.52
CA ARG A 599 -2.20 19.71 12.86
C ARG A 599 -1.10 19.91 13.90
N LYS A 600 -1.34 20.83 14.84
CA LYS A 600 -0.39 21.18 15.91
C LYS A 600 0.92 21.79 15.40
N ASP A 601 0.85 22.57 14.33
CA ASP A 601 1.98 23.36 13.83
C ASP A 601 2.42 24.47 14.79
N GLU A 602 1.55 24.92 15.72
CA GLU A 602 1.94 25.85 16.78
C GLU A 602 3.00 25.30 17.75
N LEU A 603 3.22 23.97 17.79
CA LEU A 603 4.25 23.35 18.63
C LEU A 603 5.65 23.41 18.02
N MET A 604 5.78 23.86 16.76
CA MET A 604 7.00 23.86 15.96
C MET A 604 7.47 25.26 15.56
N MET A 605 6.88 26.31 16.15
CA MET A 605 7.07 27.72 15.82
C MET A 605 7.17 28.56 17.09
N SER A 606 7.76 29.75 16.98
CA SER A 606 7.59 30.76 18.04
C SER A 606 6.17 31.34 18.03
N PRO A 607 5.65 31.87 19.17
CA PRO A 607 4.36 32.54 19.19
C PRO A 607 4.28 33.76 18.24
N GLU A 608 5.41 34.43 18.03
CA GLU A 608 5.55 35.53 17.07
C GLU A 608 5.40 35.02 15.63
N GLU A 609 6.17 33.99 15.24
CA GLU A 609 6.06 33.35 13.92
C GLU A 609 4.64 32.83 13.67
N GLN A 610 4.03 32.16 14.65
CA GLN A 610 2.66 31.67 14.59
C GLN A 610 1.66 32.82 14.31
N ALA A 611 1.80 33.97 14.97
CA ALA A 611 0.94 35.12 14.76
C ALA A 611 1.04 35.68 13.32
N VAL A 612 2.24 35.76 12.76
CA VAL A 612 2.43 36.18 11.35
C VAL A 612 1.88 35.14 10.37
N MET A 613 2.12 33.85 10.63
CA MET A 613 1.61 32.73 9.83
C MET A 613 0.07 32.68 9.82
N LEU A 614 -0.58 33.01 10.93
CA LEU A 614 -2.04 33.17 11.00
C LEU A 614 -2.53 34.37 10.17
N LYS A 615 -1.82 35.52 10.20
CA LYS A 615 -2.14 36.67 9.32
C LYS A 615 -1.96 36.32 7.84
N LEU A 616 -0.88 35.60 7.48
CA LEU A 616 -0.65 35.09 6.12
C LEU A 616 -1.78 34.16 5.65
N ARG A 617 -2.17 33.17 6.47
CA ARG A 617 -3.29 32.25 6.15
C ARG A 617 -4.61 33.00 5.94
N ARG A 618 -4.93 34.02 6.74
CA ARG A 618 -6.12 34.87 6.53
C ARG A 618 -6.09 35.56 5.16
N VAL A 619 -4.97 36.22 4.83
CA VAL A 619 -4.81 36.90 3.53
C VAL A 619 -4.99 35.93 2.37
N LEU A 620 -4.28 34.80 2.36
CA LEU A 620 -4.37 33.81 1.28
C LEU A 620 -5.78 33.19 1.18
N SER A 621 -6.46 32.96 2.31
CA SER A 621 -7.83 32.40 2.33
C SER A 621 -8.91 33.28 1.70
N SER A 622 -8.62 34.58 1.48
CA SER A 622 -9.53 35.54 0.81
C SER A 622 -9.46 35.53 -0.72
N LEU A 623 -8.53 34.76 -1.30
CA LEU A 623 -8.29 34.66 -2.74
C LEU A 623 -8.78 33.32 -3.30
N ASP A 624 -8.91 33.20 -4.62
CA ASP A 624 -9.01 31.88 -5.25
C ASP A 624 -7.69 31.10 -5.05
N PRO A 625 -7.70 29.75 -4.88
CA PRO A 625 -6.47 28.97 -4.65
C PRO A 625 -5.36 29.17 -5.68
N GLN A 626 -5.73 29.43 -6.95
CA GLN A 626 -4.78 29.83 -8.01
C GLN A 626 -4.12 31.18 -7.69
N GLN A 627 -4.93 32.21 -7.39
CA GLN A 627 -4.44 33.56 -7.10
C GLN A 627 -3.60 33.58 -5.82
N ALA A 628 -3.96 32.75 -4.84
CA ALA A 628 -3.21 32.56 -3.60
C ALA A 628 -1.80 32.00 -3.86
N ILE A 629 -1.67 30.92 -4.66
CA ILE A 629 -0.34 30.35 -4.97
C ILE A 629 0.48 31.28 -5.89
N ASP A 630 -0.14 31.91 -6.89
CA ASP A 630 0.54 32.84 -7.80
C ASP A 630 1.08 34.07 -7.02
N LEU A 631 0.26 34.67 -6.14
CA LEU A 631 0.68 35.78 -5.27
C LEU A 631 1.79 35.36 -4.31
N LEU A 632 1.69 34.17 -3.70
CA LEU A 632 2.72 33.66 -2.78
C LEU A 632 4.06 33.47 -3.51
N ILE A 633 4.04 32.79 -4.67
CA ILE A 633 5.23 32.60 -5.52
C ILE A 633 5.84 33.95 -5.92
N ASP A 634 5.03 34.92 -6.35
CA ASP A 634 5.52 36.24 -6.80
C ASP A 634 5.96 37.18 -5.67
N ARG A 635 5.65 36.86 -4.41
CA ARG A 635 6.25 37.52 -3.23
C ARG A 635 7.52 36.80 -2.78
N LEU A 636 7.55 35.47 -2.81
CA LEU A 636 8.75 34.69 -2.47
C LEU A 636 9.91 34.95 -3.45
N LYS A 637 9.64 35.08 -4.75
CA LYS A 637 10.64 35.53 -5.76
C LYS A 637 11.28 36.90 -5.46
N LYS A 638 10.67 37.73 -4.60
CA LYS A 638 11.13 39.08 -4.24
C LYS A 638 11.85 39.13 -2.88
N THR A 639 12.12 37.97 -2.28
CA THR A 639 12.76 37.82 -0.96
C THR A 639 13.76 36.67 -0.99
N GLN A 640 14.86 36.79 -0.27
CA GLN A 640 15.89 35.74 -0.21
C GLN A 640 15.49 34.61 0.75
N THR A 641 14.71 34.91 1.79
CA THR A 641 14.29 33.94 2.82
C THR A 641 12.84 34.11 3.25
N ASN A 642 12.25 33.07 3.82
CA ASN A 642 10.92 33.09 4.42
C ASN A 642 10.88 34.00 5.65
N ALA A 643 11.99 34.13 6.39
CA ALA A 643 12.10 35.08 7.49
C ALA A 643 11.95 36.54 6.99
N GLU A 644 12.62 36.90 5.89
CA GLU A 644 12.46 38.22 5.26
C GLU A 644 11.02 38.45 4.78
N PHE A 645 10.42 37.45 4.12
CA PHE A 645 9.03 37.50 3.66
C PHE A 645 8.02 37.72 4.81
N LEU A 646 8.16 36.99 5.91
CA LEU A 646 7.34 37.16 7.11
C LEU A 646 7.52 38.56 7.73
N MET A 647 8.75 39.10 7.77
CA MET A 647 9.00 40.48 8.19
C MET A 647 8.36 41.53 7.26
N GLN A 648 8.26 41.26 5.95
CA GLN A 648 7.52 42.14 5.03
C GLN A 648 6.01 42.08 5.28
N ILE A 649 5.43 40.94 5.67
CA ILE A 649 4.02 40.84 6.05
C ILE A 649 3.73 41.68 7.29
N VAL A 650 4.55 41.55 8.35
CA VAL A 650 4.40 42.34 9.59
C VAL A 650 4.40 43.84 9.34
N LYS A 651 5.20 44.33 8.38
CA LYS A 651 5.27 45.75 8.03
C LYS A 651 4.09 46.24 7.16
N ASN A 652 3.49 45.36 6.36
CA ASN A 652 2.49 45.72 5.35
C ASN A 652 1.04 45.42 5.79
N THR A 653 0.83 44.59 6.81
CA THR A 653 -0.49 44.34 7.40
C THR A 653 -0.67 45.21 8.65
N PRO A 654 -1.65 46.13 8.71
CA PRO A 654 -1.95 46.92 9.89
C PRO A 654 -2.18 46.09 11.16
N GLY A 655 -1.94 46.74 12.31
CA GLY A 655 -2.12 46.15 13.64
C GLY A 655 -3.58 46.06 14.06
N GLU A 656 -4.28 45.03 13.59
CA GLU A 656 -5.31 44.31 14.36
C GLU A 656 -4.66 43.22 15.24
#